data_AF-A0A936SD80-F1
#
_entry.id   AF-A0A936SD80-F1
#
_cell.length_a   1.000
_cell.length_b   1.000
_cell.length_c   1.000
_cell.angle_alpha   90.00
_cell.angle_beta   90.00
_cell.angle_gamma   90.00
#
_symmetry.space_group_name_H-M   'P 1'
#
loop_
_entity.id
_entity.type
_entity.pdbx_description
1 polymer ?
#
loop_
_entity_poly.entity_id
_entity_poly.type
_entity_poly.pdbx_seq_one_letter_code
_entity_poly.pdbx_strand_id
1 'polypeptide(L)'
;MITRNSVWKYLDNGSNQSTQWQSSNYNDSNWASGNSELGYGDGGETTTVSYGSDANNKYITTYFRKSFVVADPTLYSSLSLSLIRDDGVVVYLNGSEIYRSNMPAGTINYQTLAPVAIGGADESTFLQSTISPNLLVTGNNQLAVEIHQSAITSSDISFDLELLGQNTAPTAAVTRGPYLRMGNESSMTVRWRTDVPTNSQLRFGTLQGSLTSTVDDQTVITDHEIRVSGLQAKTKYYYSIGTTTQVMAGNDTNHFFITSPIARPSDFYRFWVLGDSGTATASARAVRDAYLSFNGSTYTNLVLMLGDNAYQSGTDAEYQAAVFDMYPTVLRQTPLWTTIGNHDTAQSSTPPSSLPYFQMFTLPTGTEGGGVASGTEKYYSFNYGNVHFVCLDSMTSNRSSTSPMLNWLREDLAQNSRPWLVAFWHHPPYTKGSHNSDTEAELIEMRTNVLPILELWGVDLVISGHSHSYERSYFIDGHYGNSTTFNNAMKKMPGGGRENIDGAYRKSYLSPHLANQGAVYAVAGSSGQISGGSLNHPAMFISLNNLGSMVIDVQNDRMNAKFLRENGTVADYFSIIKANPTAASTAIRGTVRSSNGSEMANVRLTITSPSGATRSAISSSFGTFQFDAVAIGETYVISANAKGYTFASRILTVDDELADLEIIAVPQVGYQPPTSRDSKRSFIKMVKTHPVQSGQL
;
A
#
# COMPACT_ATOMS: atom_id res chain seq x y z
N MET A 1 39.32 21.45 -8.03
CA MET A 1 38.58 22.59 -8.61
C MET A 1 38.82 23.83 -7.77
N ILE A 2 38.54 25.02 -8.30
CA ILE A 2 38.86 26.32 -7.66
C ILE A 2 37.56 26.97 -7.18
N THR A 3 37.48 27.33 -5.90
CA THR A 3 36.35 28.05 -5.32
C THR A 3 36.65 29.55 -5.23
N ARG A 4 35.62 30.38 -5.05
CA ARG A 4 35.78 31.81 -4.74
C ARG A 4 36.63 32.04 -3.49
N ASN A 5 37.20 33.24 -3.35
CA ASN A 5 38.09 33.60 -2.24
C ASN A 5 39.27 32.60 -2.07
N SER A 6 39.72 32.03 -3.18
CA SER A 6 40.89 31.13 -3.19
C SER A 6 42.17 31.95 -3.08
N VAL A 7 43.22 31.34 -2.52
CA VAL A 7 44.57 31.92 -2.59
C VAL A 7 45.11 31.83 -4.01
N TRP A 8 45.48 32.94 -4.63
CA TRP A 8 46.13 33.01 -5.94
C TRP A 8 47.58 33.42 -5.79
N LYS A 9 48.44 32.92 -6.68
CA LYS A 9 49.76 33.53 -6.94
C LYS A 9 49.55 34.71 -7.86
N TYR A 10 50.22 35.83 -7.62
CA TYR A 10 50.08 37.03 -8.44
C TYR A 10 51.42 37.73 -8.69
N LEU A 11 51.48 38.43 -9.82
CA LEU A 11 52.59 39.30 -10.21
C LEU A 11 52.03 40.63 -10.71
N ASP A 12 52.40 41.70 -10.01
CA ASP A 12 51.82 43.04 -10.08
C ASP A 12 52.91 44.11 -10.33
N ASN A 13 54.01 43.73 -10.96
CA ASN A 13 55.19 44.59 -11.17
C ASN A 13 55.29 45.18 -12.59
N GLY A 14 54.26 44.99 -13.43
CA GLY A 14 54.21 45.51 -14.80
C GLY A 14 55.23 44.91 -15.78
N SER A 15 55.94 43.85 -15.39
CA SER A 15 56.96 43.23 -16.24
C SER A 15 56.36 42.33 -17.34
N ASN A 16 56.99 42.28 -18.51
CA ASN A 16 56.58 41.41 -19.60
C ASN A 16 56.90 39.94 -19.29
N GLN A 17 55.87 39.12 -19.12
CA GLN A 17 56.02 37.69 -18.83
C GLN A 17 56.06 36.77 -20.07
N SER A 18 56.02 37.32 -21.28
CA SER A 18 55.86 36.56 -22.54
C SER A 18 54.62 35.63 -22.49
N THR A 19 54.66 34.47 -23.14
CA THR A 19 53.62 33.43 -23.05
C THR A 19 54.00 32.27 -22.13
N GLN A 20 55.27 32.19 -21.69
CA GLN A 20 55.76 31.04 -20.90
C GLN A 20 55.02 30.88 -19.56
N TRP A 21 54.60 31.98 -18.94
CA TRP A 21 53.88 31.99 -17.66
C TRP A 21 52.47 31.38 -17.73
N GLN A 22 51.92 31.14 -18.93
CA GLN A 22 50.62 30.49 -19.09
C GLN A 22 50.71 28.97 -18.91
N SER A 23 51.91 28.40 -19.07
CA SER A 23 52.18 26.97 -19.00
C SER A 23 52.14 26.42 -17.57
N SER A 24 51.73 25.15 -17.45
CA SER A 24 51.74 24.39 -16.20
C SER A 24 53.13 24.20 -15.58
N ASN A 25 54.19 24.30 -16.39
CA ASN A 25 55.56 24.03 -15.95
C ASN A 25 56.35 25.29 -15.58
N TYR A 26 55.76 26.48 -15.73
CA TYR A 26 56.45 27.71 -15.37
C TYR A 26 56.59 27.84 -13.85
N ASN A 27 57.77 28.25 -13.41
CA ASN A 27 58.11 28.40 -12.00
C ASN A 27 57.68 29.79 -11.48
N ASP A 28 56.58 29.81 -10.74
CA ASP A 28 56.01 30.99 -10.08
C ASP A 28 56.36 31.06 -8.58
N SER A 29 57.40 30.35 -8.12
CA SER A 29 57.77 30.31 -6.69
C SER A 29 58.05 31.68 -6.09
N ASN A 30 58.51 32.63 -6.91
CA ASN A 30 58.86 33.99 -6.51
C ASN A 30 57.67 34.96 -6.58
N TRP A 31 56.49 34.51 -7.05
CA TRP A 31 55.29 35.33 -7.10
C TRP A 31 54.67 35.44 -5.70
N ALA A 32 54.15 36.62 -5.40
CA ALA A 32 53.39 36.86 -4.17
C ALA A 32 52.10 36.02 -4.18
N SER A 33 51.47 35.84 -3.02
CA SER A 33 50.20 35.12 -2.92
C SER A 33 49.25 35.76 -1.94
N GLY A 34 47.96 35.75 -2.26
CA GLY A 34 46.91 36.26 -1.41
C GLY A 34 45.54 35.74 -1.84
N ASN A 35 44.56 35.89 -0.96
CA ASN A 35 43.17 35.51 -1.21
C ASN A 35 42.52 36.48 -2.21
N SER A 36 41.73 35.96 -3.16
CA SER A 36 40.81 36.80 -3.92
C SER A 36 39.67 37.32 -3.01
N GLU A 37 39.03 38.44 -3.27
CA GLU A 37 39.21 39.38 -4.38
C GLU A 37 40.59 40.08 -4.32
N LEU A 38 41.36 40.02 -5.41
CA LEU A 38 42.66 40.70 -5.52
C LEU A 38 42.47 41.98 -6.32
N GLY A 39 42.99 43.10 -5.81
CA GLY A 39 42.68 44.37 -6.45
C GLY A 39 43.30 45.63 -5.84
N TYR A 40 42.80 46.79 -6.25
CA TYR A 40 42.93 48.07 -5.57
C TYR A 40 41.79 49.00 -5.99
N GLY A 41 41.48 50.03 -5.20
CA GLY A 41 40.59 51.14 -5.59
C GLY A 41 39.13 51.02 -5.13
N ASP A 42 38.61 49.82 -4.91
CA ASP A 42 37.19 49.54 -4.65
C ASP A 42 36.87 49.40 -3.15
N GLY A 43 37.88 49.10 -2.33
CA GLY A 43 37.73 48.94 -0.88
C GLY A 43 37.10 47.62 -0.44
N GLY A 44 36.85 46.71 -1.39
CA GLY A 44 36.36 45.33 -1.19
C GLY A 44 37.44 44.26 -1.26
N GLU A 45 38.70 44.63 -1.53
CA GLU A 45 39.76 43.70 -1.85
C GLU A 45 40.29 42.98 -0.61
N THR A 46 40.32 41.65 -0.68
CA THR A 46 40.96 40.84 0.36
C THR A 46 42.48 40.98 0.29
N THR A 47 43.04 41.06 -0.93
CA THR A 47 44.47 41.25 -1.18
C THR A 47 44.69 42.43 -2.08
N THR A 48 45.37 43.46 -1.58
CA THR A 48 45.77 44.60 -2.40
C THR A 48 46.95 44.27 -3.30
N VAL A 49 46.85 44.56 -4.61
CA VAL A 49 47.94 44.45 -5.57
C VAL A 49 48.52 45.83 -5.91
N SER A 50 49.79 45.87 -6.33
CA SER A 50 50.48 47.10 -6.72
C SER A 50 50.10 47.55 -8.13
N TYR A 51 49.96 48.86 -8.33
CA TYR A 51 49.86 49.49 -9.66
C TYR A 51 51.16 50.17 -10.09
N GLY A 52 52.23 50.05 -9.31
CA GLY A 52 53.48 50.79 -9.50
C GLY A 52 53.55 52.07 -8.67
N SER A 53 54.56 52.90 -8.94
CA SER A 53 54.84 54.10 -8.13
C SER A 53 54.15 55.39 -8.61
N ASP A 54 53.48 55.35 -9.77
CA ASP A 54 52.86 56.52 -10.40
C ASP A 54 51.38 56.25 -10.70
N ALA A 55 50.50 56.97 -10.00
CA ALA A 55 49.05 56.83 -10.19
C ALA A 55 48.56 57.32 -11.57
N ASN A 56 49.37 58.09 -12.31
CA ASN A 56 49.06 58.52 -13.66
C ASN A 56 49.65 57.61 -14.75
N ASN A 57 50.43 56.60 -14.36
CA ASN A 57 51.09 55.66 -15.25
C ASN A 57 51.16 54.27 -14.62
N LYS A 58 49.98 53.73 -14.31
CA LYS A 58 49.80 52.42 -13.69
C LYS A 58 50.15 51.29 -14.65
N TYR A 59 50.51 50.14 -14.10
CA TYR A 59 50.70 48.93 -14.89
C TYR A 59 49.39 48.50 -15.55
N ILE A 60 49.44 48.22 -16.86
CA ILE A 60 48.27 47.79 -17.63
C ILE A 60 47.86 46.37 -17.24
N THR A 61 48.82 45.48 -16.99
CA THR A 61 48.56 44.06 -16.78
C THR A 61 48.98 43.58 -15.39
N THR A 62 48.08 42.82 -14.76
CA THR A 62 48.36 42.05 -13.55
C THR A 62 48.13 40.57 -13.85
N TYR A 63 49.08 39.72 -13.44
CA TYR A 63 49.04 38.28 -13.73
C TYR A 63 48.65 37.48 -12.49
N PHE A 64 47.84 36.44 -12.68
CA PHE A 64 47.39 35.53 -11.63
C PHE A 64 47.57 34.08 -12.05
N ARG A 65 47.94 33.22 -11.09
CA ARG A 65 48.18 31.80 -11.30
C ARG A 65 47.62 30.97 -10.14
N LYS A 66 46.99 29.84 -10.49
CA LYS A 66 46.47 28.86 -9.53
C LYS A 66 46.64 27.44 -10.04
N SER A 67 47.35 26.61 -9.28
CA SER A 67 47.37 25.17 -9.50
C SER A 67 46.21 24.49 -8.79
N PHE A 68 45.66 23.44 -9.40
CA PHE A 68 44.63 22.59 -8.81
C PHE A 68 44.76 21.15 -9.31
N VAL A 69 44.34 20.19 -8.49
CA VAL A 69 44.43 18.77 -8.82
C VAL A 69 43.11 18.25 -9.37
N VAL A 70 43.18 17.45 -10.43
CA VAL A 70 42.07 16.68 -11.00
C VAL A 70 42.43 15.20 -10.98
N ALA A 71 41.68 14.39 -10.24
CA ALA A 71 41.94 12.94 -10.15
C ALA A 71 41.66 12.21 -11.47
N ASP A 72 40.53 12.53 -12.10
CA ASP A 72 40.11 11.93 -13.37
C ASP A 72 39.34 12.98 -14.20
N PRO A 73 39.91 13.49 -15.30
CA PRO A 73 39.24 14.44 -16.19
C PRO A 73 37.98 13.88 -16.85
N THR A 74 37.90 12.57 -17.05
CA THR A 74 36.74 11.94 -17.72
C THR A 74 35.47 12.02 -16.89
N LEU A 75 35.60 12.37 -15.61
CA LEU A 75 34.48 12.63 -14.70
C LEU A 75 33.73 13.92 -15.02
N TYR A 76 34.20 14.80 -15.92
CA TYR A 76 33.55 16.10 -16.16
C TYR A 76 33.05 16.28 -17.60
N SER A 77 31.77 16.63 -17.76
CA SER A 77 31.11 16.90 -19.05
C SER A 77 31.33 18.34 -19.51
N SER A 78 31.48 19.26 -18.56
CA SER A 78 31.79 20.66 -18.78
C SER A 78 32.42 21.29 -17.53
N LEU A 79 33.04 22.45 -17.67
CA LEU A 79 33.48 23.28 -16.56
C LEU A 79 32.66 24.58 -16.53
N SER A 80 32.21 24.98 -15.34
CA SER A 80 31.59 26.28 -15.11
C SER A 80 32.65 27.26 -14.60
N LEU A 81 32.91 28.31 -15.37
CA LEU A 81 33.79 29.43 -15.03
C LEU A 81 32.90 30.58 -14.54
N SER A 82 33.14 31.07 -13.32
CA SER A 82 32.57 32.31 -12.80
C SER A 82 33.72 33.26 -12.46
N LEU A 83 33.73 34.47 -13.00
CA LEU A 83 34.83 35.43 -12.90
C LEU A 83 34.32 36.84 -12.59
N ILE A 84 34.95 37.53 -11.63
CA ILE A 84 34.95 38.99 -11.51
C ILE A 84 36.18 39.53 -12.22
N ARG A 85 35.98 40.58 -13.02
CA ARG A 85 37.04 41.40 -13.60
C ARG A 85 36.61 42.86 -13.54
N ASP A 86 37.59 43.74 -13.44
CA ASP A 86 37.45 45.15 -13.79
C ASP A 86 37.51 45.27 -15.34
N ASP A 87 38.57 45.78 -15.95
CA ASP A 87 38.49 46.21 -17.35
C ASP A 87 38.56 45.11 -18.41
N GLY A 88 39.52 44.19 -18.37
CA GLY A 88 39.69 43.18 -19.41
C GLY A 88 40.34 41.92 -18.85
N VAL A 89 40.05 40.76 -19.43
CA VAL A 89 40.59 39.47 -18.96
C VAL A 89 40.91 38.50 -20.10
N VAL A 90 41.97 37.72 -19.90
CA VAL A 90 42.22 36.48 -20.64
C VAL A 90 42.55 35.35 -19.67
N VAL A 91 41.93 34.18 -19.88
CA VAL A 91 42.07 33.00 -19.02
C VAL A 91 42.64 31.84 -19.83
N TYR A 92 43.66 31.20 -19.27
CA TYR A 92 44.36 30.06 -19.84
C TYR A 92 44.24 28.84 -18.93
N LEU A 93 44.00 27.68 -19.52
CA LEU A 93 44.07 26.38 -18.87
C LEU A 93 45.20 25.57 -19.50
N ASN A 94 46.18 25.19 -18.68
CA ASN A 94 47.35 24.42 -19.11
C ASN A 94 48.04 25.03 -20.35
N GLY A 95 48.15 26.36 -20.41
CA GLY A 95 48.80 27.10 -21.49
C GLY A 95 47.93 27.39 -22.72
N SER A 96 46.68 26.93 -22.78
CA SER A 96 45.75 27.23 -23.87
C SER A 96 44.69 28.22 -23.43
N GLU A 97 44.40 29.23 -24.26
CA GLU A 97 43.35 30.21 -23.98
C GLU A 97 41.98 29.53 -24.01
N ILE A 98 41.22 29.68 -22.94
CA ILE A 98 39.88 29.09 -22.79
C ILE A 98 38.77 30.12 -22.70
N TYR A 99 39.09 31.35 -22.32
CA TYR A 99 38.11 32.41 -22.16
C TYR A 99 38.77 33.79 -22.25
N ARG A 100 38.02 34.75 -22.81
CA ARG A 100 38.42 36.13 -22.99
C ARG A 100 37.19 37.01 -22.80
N SER A 101 37.34 38.14 -22.11
CA SER A 101 36.27 39.13 -21.97
C SER A 101 36.85 40.54 -22.02
N ASN A 102 36.21 41.41 -22.82
CA ASN A 102 36.63 42.79 -23.08
C ASN A 102 38.12 42.97 -23.41
N MET A 103 38.61 42.12 -24.31
CA MET A 103 39.95 42.22 -24.90
C MET A 103 39.85 42.13 -26.42
N PRO A 104 40.69 42.86 -27.18
CA PRO A 104 40.65 42.86 -28.65
C PRO A 104 40.94 41.46 -29.20
N ALA A 105 40.53 41.18 -30.43
CA ALA A 105 40.91 39.94 -31.11
C ALA A 105 42.41 39.92 -31.46
N GLY A 106 42.99 38.72 -31.59
CA GLY A 106 44.40 38.53 -31.93
C GLY A 106 45.32 38.40 -30.72
N THR A 107 46.61 38.62 -30.95
CA THR A 107 47.68 38.47 -29.95
C THR A 107 47.58 39.57 -28.90
N ILE A 108 47.44 39.16 -27.64
CA ILE A 108 47.48 40.04 -26.47
C ILE A 108 48.91 40.09 -25.94
N ASN A 109 49.37 41.27 -25.55
CA ASN A 109 50.61 41.48 -24.81
C ASN A 109 50.34 42.36 -23.58
N TYR A 110 51.32 42.46 -22.68
CA TYR A 110 51.19 43.18 -21.41
C TYR A 110 50.92 44.70 -21.51
N GLN A 111 50.95 45.27 -22.71
CA GLN A 111 50.61 46.68 -22.99
C GLN A 111 49.27 46.83 -23.70
N THR A 112 48.61 45.71 -24.02
CA THR A 112 47.32 45.74 -24.71
C THR A 112 46.25 46.22 -23.73
N LEU A 113 45.59 47.33 -24.05
CA LEU A 113 44.51 47.87 -23.23
C LEU A 113 43.19 47.12 -23.49
N ALA A 114 42.35 47.06 -22.46
CA ALA A 114 40.94 46.71 -22.65
C ALA A 114 40.25 47.81 -23.49
N PRO A 115 39.39 47.47 -24.46
CA PRO A 115 38.78 48.48 -25.36
C PRO A 115 37.81 49.44 -24.66
N VAL A 116 37.22 49.03 -23.54
CA VAL A 116 36.17 49.77 -22.82
C VAL A 116 36.46 49.71 -21.33
N ALA A 117 36.28 50.83 -20.63
CA ALA A 117 36.31 50.85 -19.17
C ALA A 117 35.04 50.19 -18.61
N ILE A 118 35.16 49.24 -17.69
CA ILE A 118 34.02 48.70 -16.94
C ILE A 118 33.87 49.50 -15.65
N GLY A 119 32.65 49.58 -15.12
CA GLY A 119 32.33 50.45 -14.00
C GLY A 119 31.05 50.05 -13.28
N GLY A 120 30.96 50.37 -12.00
CA GLY A 120 29.75 50.23 -11.20
C GLY A 120 29.40 48.79 -10.85
N ALA A 121 28.15 48.37 -11.07
CA ALA A 121 27.71 47.03 -10.68
C ALA A 121 28.39 45.90 -11.47
N ASP A 122 28.90 46.20 -12.67
CA ASP A 122 29.53 45.21 -13.55
C ASP A 122 30.91 44.77 -13.03
N GLU A 123 31.59 45.59 -12.23
CA GLU A 123 32.90 45.29 -11.62
C GLU A 123 32.80 44.30 -10.44
N SER A 124 31.60 44.12 -9.88
CA SER A 124 31.34 43.20 -8.77
C SER A 124 30.46 42.01 -9.17
N THR A 125 30.09 41.92 -10.46
CA THR A 125 29.23 40.86 -10.99
C THR A 125 30.07 39.72 -11.56
N PHE A 126 29.80 38.49 -11.12
CA PHE A 126 30.42 37.31 -11.70
C PHE A 126 29.92 37.04 -13.13
N LEU A 127 30.81 37.19 -14.10
CA LEU A 127 30.63 36.72 -15.47
C LEU A 127 30.72 35.19 -15.51
N GLN A 128 29.73 34.56 -16.14
CA GLN A 128 29.65 33.11 -16.23
C GLN A 128 29.90 32.61 -17.65
N SER A 129 30.68 31.54 -17.79
CA SER A 129 30.90 30.85 -19.05
C SER A 129 31.05 29.34 -18.85
N THR A 130 30.64 28.57 -19.85
CA THR A 130 30.88 27.13 -19.91
C THR A 130 32.15 26.85 -20.72
N ILE A 131 33.05 26.06 -20.15
CA ILE A 131 34.35 25.71 -20.75
C ILE A 131 34.41 24.21 -21.00
N SER A 132 35.02 23.81 -22.12
CA SER A 132 35.28 22.40 -22.42
C SER A 132 36.31 21.82 -21.44
N PRO A 133 36.10 20.59 -20.92
CA PRO A 133 37.05 19.96 -20.02
C PRO A 133 38.25 19.32 -20.74
N ASN A 134 38.31 19.38 -22.08
CA ASN A 134 39.28 18.64 -22.91
C ASN A 134 40.76 18.98 -22.65
N LEU A 135 41.03 20.11 -22.01
CA LEU A 135 42.39 20.54 -21.65
C LEU A 135 42.81 20.10 -20.24
N LEU A 136 41.90 19.50 -19.46
CA LEU A 136 42.23 18.92 -18.16
C LEU A 136 43.09 17.68 -18.32
N VAL A 137 44.07 17.53 -17.45
CA VAL A 137 44.91 16.32 -17.33
C VAL A 137 44.76 15.71 -15.96
N THR A 138 44.96 14.39 -15.85
CA THR A 138 45.06 13.73 -14.55
C THR A 138 46.24 14.30 -13.76
N GLY A 139 46.01 14.63 -12.50
CA GLY A 139 46.99 15.25 -11.63
C GLY A 139 46.91 16.77 -11.65
N ASN A 140 48.07 17.43 -11.72
CA ASN A 140 48.18 18.89 -11.57
C ASN A 140 47.74 19.62 -12.83
N ASN A 141 46.86 20.61 -12.67
CA ASN A 141 46.40 21.52 -13.70
C ASN A 141 46.71 22.95 -13.27
N GLN A 142 46.90 23.84 -14.25
CA GLN A 142 47.25 25.24 -14.03
C GLN A 142 46.21 26.15 -14.70
N LEU A 143 45.62 27.04 -13.92
CA LEU A 143 44.94 28.21 -14.44
C LEU A 143 45.87 29.42 -14.39
N ALA A 144 45.92 30.18 -15.48
CA ALA A 144 46.66 31.42 -15.62
C ALA A 144 45.70 32.50 -16.12
N VAL A 145 45.73 33.68 -15.52
CA VAL A 145 44.82 34.79 -15.83
C VAL A 145 45.62 36.08 -15.95
N GLU A 146 45.34 36.87 -16.97
CA GLU A 146 45.82 38.24 -17.09
C GLU A 146 44.63 39.19 -17.08
N ILE A 147 44.68 40.18 -16.19
CA ILE A 147 43.74 41.30 -16.18
C ILE A 147 44.42 42.49 -16.84
N HIS A 148 43.67 43.21 -17.67
CA HIS A 148 44.15 44.35 -18.44
C HIS A 148 43.30 45.58 -18.19
N GLN A 149 43.95 46.68 -17.86
CA GLN A 149 43.32 47.98 -17.70
C GLN A 149 42.96 48.62 -19.05
N SER A 150 41.90 49.42 -19.09
CA SER A 150 41.46 50.18 -20.26
C SER A 150 42.26 51.47 -20.45
N ALA A 151 42.87 51.97 -19.38
CA ALA A 151 43.79 53.11 -19.39
C ALA A 151 44.87 52.98 -18.31
N ILE A 152 46.03 53.58 -18.55
CA ILE A 152 47.13 53.70 -17.55
C ILE A 152 46.79 54.58 -16.34
N THR A 153 45.59 55.17 -16.33
CA THR A 153 45.06 56.02 -15.25
C THR A 153 43.85 55.39 -14.56
N SER A 154 43.53 54.12 -14.84
CA SER A 154 42.38 53.43 -14.24
C SER A 154 42.39 53.53 -12.72
N SER A 155 41.23 53.73 -12.09
CA SER A 155 41.14 53.96 -10.65
C SER A 155 41.44 52.71 -9.84
N ASP A 156 41.10 51.55 -10.39
CA ASP A 156 40.89 50.29 -9.69
C ASP A 156 41.40 49.09 -10.48
N ILE A 157 41.29 47.92 -9.86
CA ILE A 157 41.34 46.59 -10.49
C ILE A 157 40.67 45.62 -9.51
N SER A 158 39.84 44.70 -10.01
CA SER A 158 39.23 43.66 -9.18
C SER A 158 39.28 42.29 -9.88
N PHE A 159 39.61 41.24 -9.13
CA PHE A 159 39.73 39.86 -9.63
C PHE A 159 39.31 38.81 -8.59
N ASP A 160 38.31 38.00 -8.94
CA ASP A 160 37.99 36.73 -8.29
C ASP A 160 37.56 35.70 -9.34
N LEU A 161 37.86 34.42 -9.13
CA LEU A 161 37.54 33.36 -10.08
C LEU A 161 37.21 32.04 -9.38
N GLU A 162 36.12 31.44 -9.81
CA GLU A 162 35.67 30.10 -9.48
C GLU A 162 35.60 29.24 -10.75
N LEU A 163 36.12 28.01 -10.66
CA LEU A 163 36.09 27.02 -11.73
C LEU A 163 35.62 25.68 -11.15
N LEU A 164 34.41 25.26 -11.50
CA LEU A 164 33.77 24.04 -11.03
C LEU A 164 33.59 23.03 -12.16
N GLY A 165 33.83 21.74 -11.90
CA GLY A 165 33.56 20.67 -12.87
C GLY A 165 32.14 20.13 -12.73
N GLN A 166 31.45 19.93 -13.86
CA GLN A 166 30.12 19.31 -13.94
C GLN A 166 30.28 17.83 -14.29
N ASN A 167 29.78 16.90 -13.46
CA ASN A 167 30.12 15.49 -13.61
C ASN A 167 29.57 14.81 -14.90
N THR A 168 30.21 13.74 -15.40
CA THR A 168 29.80 12.88 -16.54
C THR A 168 29.09 11.60 -16.15
N ALA A 169 28.94 11.28 -14.85
CA ALA A 169 28.30 10.03 -14.46
C ALA A 169 26.96 9.93 -15.20
N PRO A 170 26.70 8.85 -15.98
CA PRO A 170 25.35 8.60 -16.43
C PRO A 170 24.52 8.58 -15.16
N THR A 171 23.64 9.57 -15.01
CA THR A 171 22.69 9.61 -13.91
C THR A 171 21.86 8.36 -14.07
N ALA A 172 22.15 7.35 -13.25
CA ALA A 172 21.42 6.10 -13.29
C ALA A 172 19.92 6.44 -13.20
N ALA A 173 19.16 5.86 -14.12
CA ALA A 173 17.77 6.17 -14.31
C ALA A 173 16.93 5.10 -13.64
N VAL A 174 15.86 5.51 -12.95
CA VAL A 174 14.89 4.57 -12.39
C VAL A 174 14.08 3.97 -13.54
N THR A 175 14.21 2.66 -13.75
CA THR A 175 13.48 1.89 -14.76
C THR A 175 12.23 1.21 -14.21
N ARG A 176 12.14 1.05 -12.88
CA ARG A 176 10.95 0.56 -12.17
C ARG A 176 10.81 1.23 -10.81
N GLY A 177 9.60 1.68 -10.50
CA GLY A 177 9.26 2.19 -9.17
C GLY A 177 9.54 3.69 -8.97
N PRO A 178 9.65 4.15 -7.71
CA PRO A 178 9.63 3.34 -6.49
C PRO A 178 8.28 2.66 -6.23
N TYR A 179 8.31 1.56 -5.48
CA TYR A 179 7.11 0.86 -5.02
C TYR A 179 7.27 0.32 -3.59
N LEU A 180 6.14 0.21 -2.88
CA LEU A 180 6.10 -0.05 -1.44
C LEU A 180 5.61 -1.45 -1.13
N ARG A 181 6.28 -2.15 -0.21
CA ARG A 181 5.98 -3.53 0.25
C ARG A 181 6.06 -3.64 1.76
N MET A 182 5.45 -4.69 2.31
CA MET A 182 5.57 -5.11 3.72
C MET A 182 5.42 -3.96 4.74
N GLY A 183 4.48 -3.04 4.45
CA GLY A 183 4.16 -1.93 5.33
C GLY A 183 3.36 -2.40 6.54
N ASN A 184 3.78 -1.99 7.73
CA ASN A 184 3.05 -2.24 8.98
C ASN A 184 3.05 -0.97 9.86
N GLU A 185 2.78 -1.11 11.16
CA GLU A 185 2.68 0.02 12.09
C GLU A 185 4.00 0.77 12.34
N SER A 186 5.13 0.14 12.06
CA SER A 186 6.45 0.70 12.40
C SER A 186 7.51 0.52 11.31
N SER A 187 7.12 0.01 10.14
CA SER A 187 8.05 -0.27 9.07
C SER A 187 7.42 -0.18 7.69
N MET A 188 8.28 0.00 6.69
CA MET A 188 7.94 -0.01 5.27
C MET A 188 9.15 -0.50 4.47
N THR A 189 8.92 -1.28 3.43
CA THR A 189 9.97 -1.65 2.46
C THR A 189 9.77 -0.82 1.20
N VAL A 190 10.82 -0.12 0.75
CA VAL A 190 10.83 0.67 -0.48
C VAL A 190 11.74 -0.02 -1.49
N ARG A 191 11.24 -0.24 -2.71
CA ARG A 191 11.97 -0.90 -3.80
C ARG A 191 11.97 -0.06 -5.06
N TRP A 192 13.02 -0.18 -5.86
CA TRP A 192 13.12 0.41 -7.19
C TRP A 192 14.15 -0.35 -8.03
N ARG A 193 14.14 -0.12 -9.34
CA ARG A 193 15.15 -0.65 -10.25
C ARG A 193 15.86 0.47 -11.00
N THR A 194 17.17 0.36 -11.18
CA THR A 194 17.96 1.23 -12.07
C THR A 194 18.36 0.52 -13.36
N ASP A 195 18.69 1.31 -14.39
CA ASP A 195 19.23 0.82 -15.67
C ASP A 195 20.66 0.28 -15.57
N VAL A 196 21.44 0.77 -14.60
CA VAL A 196 22.81 0.32 -14.30
C VAL A 196 22.97 0.02 -12.80
N PRO A 197 23.88 -0.90 -12.41
CA PRO A 197 24.12 -1.19 -11.00
C PRO A 197 24.60 0.05 -10.22
N THR A 198 23.99 0.33 -9.07
CA THR A 198 24.39 1.44 -8.18
C THR A 198 24.26 1.06 -6.71
N ASN A 199 24.85 1.85 -5.81
CA ASN A 199 24.54 1.76 -4.37
C ASN A 199 23.17 2.38 -4.08
N SER A 200 22.58 2.07 -2.93
CA SER A 200 21.22 2.48 -2.58
C SER A 200 21.21 3.52 -1.46
N GLN A 201 20.40 4.57 -1.59
CA GLN A 201 20.07 5.50 -0.52
C GLN A 201 18.57 5.75 -0.50
N LEU A 202 17.98 5.62 0.69
CA LEU A 202 16.62 6.04 0.99
C LEU A 202 16.65 7.15 2.03
N ARG A 203 16.09 8.30 1.72
CA ARG A 203 15.83 9.37 2.69
C ARG A 203 14.34 9.45 2.98
N PHE A 204 13.97 9.74 4.21
CA PHE A 204 12.56 9.88 4.60
C PHE A 204 12.37 10.84 5.78
N GLY A 205 11.15 11.36 5.93
CA GLY A 205 10.78 12.31 6.99
C GLY A 205 9.30 12.65 6.96
N THR A 206 8.78 13.24 8.04
CA THR A 206 7.36 13.61 8.15
C THR A 206 7.03 14.96 7.48
N LEU A 207 8.06 15.75 7.16
CA LEU A 207 7.93 17.04 6.48
C LEU A 207 8.43 16.95 5.04
N GLN A 208 7.59 17.39 4.10
CA GLN A 208 7.99 17.52 2.70
C GLN A 208 9.12 18.54 2.56
N GLY A 209 10.13 18.24 1.74
CA GLY A 209 11.30 19.11 1.54
C GLY A 209 12.38 18.96 2.62
N SER A 210 12.10 18.25 3.72
CA SER A 210 13.02 18.07 4.85
C SER A 210 13.04 16.61 5.31
N LEU A 211 13.74 15.76 4.55
CA LEU A 211 13.94 14.35 4.86
C LEU A 211 15.10 14.19 5.85
N THR A 212 14.80 14.01 7.13
CA THR A 212 15.79 14.02 8.23
C THR A 212 16.42 12.66 8.51
N SER A 213 15.83 11.58 8.00
CA SER A 213 16.33 10.21 8.18
C SER A 213 16.90 9.68 6.88
N THR A 214 17.99 8.92 6.97
CA THR A 214 18.69 8.34 5.81
C THR A 214 19.11 6.90 6.12
N VAL A 215 18.96 6.01 5.15
CA VAL A 215 19.50 4.65 5.16
C VAL A 215 20.29 4.44 3.87
N ASP A 216 21.54 4.02 4.02
CA ASP A 216 22.46 3.75 2.92
C ASP A 216 22.78 2.26 2.87
N ASP A 217 22.82 1.69 1.66
CA ASP A 217 23.37 0.37 1.37
C ASP A 217 24.44 0.52 0.28
N GLN A 218 25.67 0.12 0.59
CA GLN A 218 26.82 0.26 -0.31
C GLN A 218 26.87 -0.84 -1.38
N THR A 219 26.00 -1.85 -1.30
CA THR A 219 25.93 -2.94 -2.28
C THR A 219 25.51 -2.39 -3.65
N VAL A 220 26.29 -2.71 -4.69
CA VAL A 220 26.07 -2.22 -6.06
C VAL A 220 25.20 -3.22 -6.83
N ILE A 221 23.92 -2.90 -7.01
CA ILE A 221 22.88 -3.75 -7.62
C ILE A 221 21.94 -2.93 -8.50
N THR A 222 21.10 -3.59 -9.30
CA THR A 222 20.05 -2.95 -10.11
C THR A 222 18.68 -2.99 -9.44
N ASP A 223 18.36 -4.05 -8.70
CA ASP A 223 17.09 -4.21 -7.99
C ASP A 223 17.29 -3.86 -6.52
N HIS A 224 16.93 -2.64 -6.16
CA HIS A 224 17.16 -2.08 -4.83
C HIS A 224 16.02 -2.40 -3.89
N GLU A 225 16.36 -2.68 -2.63
CA GLU A 225 15.41 -2.92 -1.55
C GLU A 225 15.94 -2.34 -0.25
N ILE A 226 15.18 -1.42 0.35
CA ILE A 226 15.48 -0.89 1.69
C ILE A 226 14.25 -1.02 2.57
N ARG A 227 14.39 -1.73 3.68
CA ARG A 227 13.39 -1.79 4.76
C ARG A 227 13.74 -0.79 5.85
N VAL A 228 12.83 0.14 6.11
CA VAL A 228 12.90 1.08 7.24
C VAL A 228 12.08 0.56 8.41
N SER A 229 12.57 0.74 9.62
CA SER A 229 11.92 0.32 10.88
C SER A 229 11.93 1.45 11.91
N GLY A 230 11.22 1.28 13.03
CA GLY A 230 11.13 2.29 14.09
C GLY A 230 10.25 3.50 13.74
N LEU A 231 9.40 3.37 12.72
CA LEU A 231 8.46 4.41 12.32
C LEU A 231 7.31 4.55 13.32
N GLN A 232 6.70 5.72 13.35
CA GLN A 232 5.48 5.96 14.13
C GLN A 232 4.27 5.42 13.37
N ALA A 233 3.33 4.80 14.08
CA ALA A 233 2.09 4.29 13.51
C ALA A 233 1.20 5.44 12.99
N LYS A 234 0.35 5.16 12.00
CA LYS A 234 -0.60 6.13 11.41
C LYS A 234 0.05 7.47 11.02
N THR A 235 1.28 7.44 10.55
CA THR A 235 2.07 8.63 10.27
C THR A 235 2.44 8.69 8.80
N LYS A 236 2.24 9.86 8.19
CA LYS A 236 2.66 10.12 6.80
C LYS A 236 4.16 10.42 6.77
N TYR A 237 4.89 9.68 5.96
CA TYR A 237 6.31 9.89 5.65
C TYR A 237 6.48 10.19 4.18
N TYR A 238 7.14 11.30 3.85
CA TYR A 238 7.69 11.56 2.52
C TYR A 238 9.03 10.85 2.38
N TYR A 239 9.40 10.49 1.16
CA TYR A 239 10.67 9.83 0.91
C TYR A 239 11.29 10.19 -0.44
N SER A 240 12.60 9.93 -0.58
CA SER A 240 13.33 9.97 -1.83
C SER A 240 14.28 8.78 -1.95
N ILE A 241 14.45 8.27 -3.16
CA ILE A 241 15.36 7.18 -3.52
C ILE A 241 16.52 7.70 -4.37
N GLY A 242 17.65 6.99 -4.35
CA GLY A 242 18.78 7.26 -5.22
C GLY A 242 20.04 6.56 -4.75
N THR A 243 21.19 7.20 -4.98
CA THR A 243 22.50 6.81 -4.45
C THR A 243 22.92 7.77 -3.34
N THR A 244 24.06 7.49 -2.70
CA THR A 244 24.66 8.43 -1.74
C THR A 244 25.09 9.77 -2.35
N THR A 245 25.16 9.86 -3.68
CA THR A 245 25.62 11.05 -4.41
C THR A 245 24.55 11.68 -5.29
N GLN A 246 23.42 11.01 -5.51
CA GLN A 246 22.37 11.42 -6.45
C GLN A 246 20.99 11.06 -5.91
N VAL A 247 20.08 12.04 -5.83
CA VAL A 247 18.64 11.77 -5.68
C VAL A 247 18.06 11.47 -7.06
N MET A 248 17.37 10.34 -7.21
CA MET A 248 16.81 9.90 -8.49
C MET A 248 15.29 10.14 -8.58
N ALA A 249 14.57 9.97 -7.48
CA ALA A 249 13.14 10.25 -7.40
C ALA A 249 12.71 10.59 -5.97
N GLY A 250 11.67 11.42 -5.83
CA GLY A 250 11.03 11.74 -4.55
C GLY A 250 11.39 13.09 -3.95
N ASN A 251 11.10 13.24 -2.66
CA ASN A 251 11.05 14.53 -1.94
C ASN A 251 10.00 15.51 -2.51
N ASP A 252 8.87 14.98 -2.98
CA ASP A 252 7.73 15.72 -3.53
C ASP A 252 6.40 15.26 -2.89
N THR A 253 5.27 15.81 -3.36
CA THR A 253 3.93 15.47 -2.81
C THR A 253 3.45 14.07 -3.19
N ASN A 254 4.09 13.41 -4.16
CA ASN A 254 3.66 12.15 -4.75
C ASN A 254 4.43 10.94 -4.20
N HIS A 255 5.54 11.16 -3.51
CA HIS A 255 6.35 10.10 -2.89
C HIS A 255 6.20 10.13 -1.37
N PHE A 256 5.17 9.46 -0.90
CA PHE A 256 4.91 9.30 0.52
C PHE A 256 4.33 7.94 0.82
N PHE A 257 4.28 7.55 2.08
CA PHE A 257 3.44 6.46 2.55
C PHE A 257 2.87 6.80 3.91
N ILE A 258 1.80 6.12 4.30
CA ILE A 258 1.24 6.19 5.65
C ILE A 258 1.39 4.80 6.29
N THR A 259 2.09 4.73 7.41
CA THR A 259 2.22 3.50 8.20
C THR A 259 0.85 3.03 8.69
N SER A 260 0.67 1.72 8.85
CA SER A 260 -0.56 1.18 9.44
C SER A 260 -0.77 1.79 10.84
N PRO A 261 -2.00 2.03 11.29
CA PRO A 261 -2.21 2.29 12.69
C PRO A 261 -2.03 1.02 13.53
N ILE A 262 -1.90 1.24 14.83
CA ILE A 262 -2.12 0.20 15.84
C ILE A 262 -3.61 -0.18 15.80
N ALA A 263 -3.93 -1.46 16.04
CA ALA A 263 -5.30 -1.96 16.09
C ALA A 263 -6.21 -1.13 17.00
N ARG A 264 -7.08 -0.32 16.37
CA ARG A 264 -8.11 0.50 17.02
C ARG A 264 -9.39 0.45 16.19
N PRO A 265 -10.55 0.10 16.79
CA PRO A 265 -11.84 0.08 16.10
C PRO A 265 -12.19 1.36 15.36
N SER A 266 -11.95 2.54 15.91
CA SER A 266 -12.44 3.80 15.32
C SER A 266 -11.82 4.21 13.99
N ASP A 267 -10.67 3.63 13.63
CA ASP A 267 -9.94 4.02 12.43
C ASP A 267 -10.59 3.43 11.17
N PHE A 268 -10.61 4.22 10.10
CA PHE A 268 -11.14 3.84 8.80
C PHE A 268 -10.02 3.36 7.88
N TYR A 269 -10.23 2.21 7.24
CA TYR A 269 -9.33 1.65 6.24
C TYR A 269 -10.06 1.35 4.95
N ARG A 270 -9.44 1.70 3.82
CA ARG A 270 -9.88 1.29 2.49
C ARG A 270 -8.83 0.41 1.82
N PHE A 271 -9.25 -0.78 1.42
CA PHE A 271 -8.45 -1.72 0.67
C PHE A 271 -8.99 -1.86 -0.75
N TRP A 272 -8.08 -1.86 -1.72
CA TRP A 272 -8.41 -2.12 -3.12
C TRP A 272 -8.00 -3.53 -3.49
N VAL A 273 -8.89 -4.28 -4.13
CA VAL A 273 -8.67 -5.69 -4.46
C VAL A 273 -8.83 -5.92 -5.96
N LEU A 274 -7.80 -6.48 -6.56
CA LEU A 274 -7.65 -6.71 -8.00
C LEU A 274 -7.39 -8.19 -8.27
N GLY A 275 -8.28 -8.90 -8.97
CA GLY A 275 -8.01 -10.25 -9.47
C GLY A 275 -7.78 -10.21 -10.98
N ASP A 276 -6.75 -10.92 -11.45
CA ASP A 276 -6.54 -11.16 -12.89
C ASP A 276 -6.37 -9.84 -13.66
N SER A 277 -5.72 -8.87 -13.01
CA SER A 277 -5.49 -7.52 -13.54
C SER A 277 -4.34 -7.44 -14.53
N GLY A 278 -3.57 -8.53 -14.67
CA GLY A 278 -2.28 -8.58 -15.35
C GLY A 278 -2.27 -8.40 -16.86
N THR A 279 -3.39 -8.00 -17.48
CA THR A 279 -3.56 -8.03 -18.94
C THR A 279 -2.93 -6.83 -19.65
N ALA A 280 -2.60 -5.75 -18.92
CA ALA A 280 -2.10 -4.47 -19.48
C ALA A 280 -3.00 -3.82 -20.55
N THR A 281 -4.26 -4.26 -20.65
CA THR A 281 -5.22 -3.81 -21.69
C THR A 281 -5.93 -2.50 -21.32
N ALA A 282 -6.73 -2.00 -22.26
CA ALA A 282 -7.64 -0.89 -22.01
C ALA A 282 -8.71 -1.24 -20.96
N SER A 283 -9.13 -2.51 -20.87
CA SER A 283 -10.06 -2.99 -19.84
C SER A 283 -9.48 -2.85 -18.44
N ALA A 284 -8.23 -3.29 -18.25
CA ALA A 284 -7.51 -3.11 -16.98
C ALA A 284 -7.37 -1.63 -16.60
N ARG A 285 -7.04 -0.77 -17.59
CA ARG A 285 -6.99 0.70 -17.39
C ARG A 285 -8.34 1.28 -16.97
N ALA A 286 -9.43 0.84 -17.59
CA ALA A 286 -10.77 1.32 -17.23
C ALA A 286 -11.16 0.92 -15.80
N VAL A 287 -10.82 -0.30 -15.35
CA VAL A 287 -11.02 -0.72 -13.96
C VAL A 287 -10.19 0.11 -12.98
N ARG A 288 -8.92 0.37 -13.30
CA ARG A 288 -8.05 1.28 -12.53
C ARG A 288 -8.66 2.67 -12.42
N ASP A 289 -9.03 3.26 -13.55
CA ASP A 289 -9.50 4.64 -13.61
C ASP A 289 -10.84 4.80 -12.88
N ALA A 290 -11.72 3.81 -12.97
CA ALA A 290 -12.95 3.75 -12.19
C ALA A 290 -12.67 3.75 -10.68
N TYR A 291 -11.70 2.94 -10.21
CA TYR A 291 -11.30 2.95 -8.81
C TYR A 291 -10.74 4.31 -8.38
N LEU A 292 -9.80 4.87 -9.15
CA LEU A 292 -9.20 6.17 -8.81
C LEU A 292 -10.26 7.28 -8.73
N SER A 293 -11.22 7.29 -9.67
CA SER A 293 -12.35 8.23 -9.65
C SER A 293 -13.27 8.01 -8.45
N PHE A 294 -13.60 6.76 -8.12
CA PHE A 294 -14.43 6.42 -6.97
C PHE A 294 -13.74 6.77 -5.65
N ASN A 295 -12.42 6.56 -5.58
CA ASN A 295 -11.63 6.73 -4.37
C ASN A 295 -11.43 8.22 -4.01
N GLY A 296 -11.30 9.08 -5.02
CA GLY A 296 -11.11 10.52 -4.84
C GLY A 296 -9.87 10.81 -3.98
N SER A 297 -10.06 11.56 -2.89
CA SER A 297 -8.99 11.90 -1.94
C SER A 297 -8.84 10.91 -0.78
N THR A 298 -9.62 9.83 -0.75
CA THR A 298 -9.50 8.81 0.31
C THR A 298 -8.17 8.08 0.14
N TYR A 299 -7.39 7.94 1.20
CA TYR A 299 -6.14 7.20 1.11
C TYR A 299 -6.42 5.70 0.93
N THR A 300 -5.87 5.09 -0.11
CA THR A 300 -5.87 3.64 -0.28
C THR A 300 -4.83 3.07 0.68
N ASN A 301 -5.29 2.38 1.72
CA ASN A 301 -4.44 1.85 2.78
C ASN A 301 -3.60 0.67 2.31
N LEU A 302 -4.14 -0.13 1.39
CA LEU A 302 -3.54 -1.35 0.90
C LEU A 302 -4.11 -1.73 -0.48
N VAL A 303 -3.27 -2.32 -1.34
CA VAL A 303 -3.72 -3.02 -2.56
C VAL A 303 -3.46 -4.52 -2.42
N LEU A 304 -4.50 -5.33 -2.65
CA LEU A 304 -4.43 -6.78 -2.81
C LEU A 304 -4.49 -7.13 -4.29
N MET A 305 -3.56 -7.94 -4.78
CA MET A 305 -3.70 -8.61 -6.06
C MET A 305 -3.85 -10.12 -5.88
N LEU A 306 -4.87 -10.69 -6.51
CA LEU A 306 -5.35 -12.06 -6.29
C LEU A 306 -4.72 -13.09 -7.24
N GLY A 307 -3.53 -12.80 -7.79
CA GLY A 307 -2.85 -13.67 -8.75
C GLY A 307 -3.23 -13.34 -10.19
N ASP A 308 -2.48 -13.93 -11.11
CA ASP A 308 -2.45 -13.56 -12.51
C ASP A 308 -2.20 -12.06 -12.70
N ASN A 309 -1.15 -11.63 -12.01
CA ASN A 309 -0.71 -10.24 -11.94
C ASN A 309 0.04 -9.84 -13.22
N ALA A 310 0.46 -10.83 -14.01
CA ALA A 310 1.04 -10.68 -15.33
C ALA A 310 0.59 -11.85 -16.24
N TYR A 311 0.24 -11.55 -17.49
CA TYR A 311 -0.10 -12.55 -18.51
C TYR A 311 0.90 -12.51 -19.67
N GLN A 312 1.24 -13.64 -20.30
CA GLN A 312 0.67 -14.99 -20.09
C GLN A 312 1.56 -15.91 -19.25
N SER A 313 2.81 -15.53 -18.98
CA SER A 313 3.83 -16.44 -18.42
C SER A 313 4.58 -15.86 -17.20
N GLY A 314 4.16 -14.70 -16.68
CA GLY A 314 4.77 -14.09 -15.51
C GLY A 314 6.19 -13.59 -15.76
N THR A 315 6.49 -13.14 -16.98
CA THR A 315 7.82 -12.59 -17.32
C THR A 315 8.02 -11.21 -16.71
N ASP A 316 9.28 -10.80 -16.49
CA ASP A 316 9.59 -9.48 -15.93
C ASP A 316 9.02 -8.32 -16.77
N ALA A 317 8.99 -8.46 -18.10
CA ALA A 317 8.41 -7.47 -19.01
C ALA A 317 6.88 -7.40 -18.90
N GLU A 318 6.21 -8.54 -18.72
CA GLU A 318 4.76 -8.57 -18.51
C GLU A 318 4.39 -7.89 -17.19
N TYR A 319 5.15 -8.12 -16.11
CA TYR A 319 4.98 -7.38 -14.85
C TYR A 319 5.26 -5.89 -14.98
N GLN A 320 6.31 -5.50 -15.72
CA GLN A 320 6.60 -4.10 -15.99
C GLN A 320 5.36 -3.39 -16.56
N ALA A 321 4.80 -3.95 -17.64
CA ALA A 321 3.65 -3.36 -18.31
C ALA A 321 2.36 -3.41 -17.46
N ALA A 322 2.09 -4.54 -16.82
CA ALA A 322 0.80 -4.79 -16.18
C ALA A 322 0.67 -4.27 -14.74
N VAL A 323 1.79 -4.13 -14.03
CA VAL A 323 1.81 -3.69 -12.63
C VAL A 323 2.49 -2.33 -12.51
N PHE A 324 3.76 -2.23 -12.90
CA PHE A 324 4.58 -1.06 -12.58
C PHE A 324 4.22 0.17 -13.43
N ASP A 325 4.00 -0.02 -14.73
CA ASP A 325 3.57 1.04 -15.65
C ASP A 325 2.07 1.34 -15.49
N MET A 326 1.28 0.35 -15.06
CA MET A 326 -0.17 0.48 -14.88
C MET A 326 -0.54 1.30 -13.63
N TYR A 327 0.20 1.13 -12.52
CA TYR A 327 -0.15 1.70 -11.21
C TYR A 327 0.97 2.55 -10.57
N PRO A 328 1.74 3.38 -11.32
CA PRO A 328 2.98 3.99 -10.80
C PRO A 328 2.75 4.90 -9.59
N THR A 329 1.65 5.65 -9.55
CA THR A 329 1.32 6.55 -8.42
C THR A 329 0.77 5.77 -7.22
N VAL A 330 -0.02 4.72 -7.44
CA VAL A 330 -0.55 3.89 -6.36
C VAL A 330 0.60 3.13 -5.69
N LEU A 331 1.50 2.54 -6.47
CA LEU A 331 2.58 1.70 -5.94
C LEU A 331 3.62 2.50 -5.14
N ARG A 332 3.85 3.77 -5.46
CA ARG A 332 4.74 4.65 -4.69
C ARG A 332 4.08 5.23 -3.43
N GLN A 333 2.77 5.06 -3.26
CA GLN A 333 1.99 5.61 -2.14
C GLN A 333 1.37 4.57 -1.20
N THR A 334 1.04 3.39 -1.73
CA THR A 334 0.30 2.35 -1.03
C THR A 334 1.06 1.02 -1.10
N PRO A 335 1.19 0.30 0.02
CA PRO A 335 1.82 -1.02 0.01
C PRO A 335 0.99 -2.03 -0.79
N LEU A 336 1.66 -2.74 -1.69
CA LEU A 336 1.10 -3.82 -2.50
C LEU A 336 1.30 -5.19 -1.82
N TRP A 337 0.27 -6.03 -1.84
CA TRP A 337 0.31 -7.42 -1.38
C TRP A 337 -0.29 -8.32 -2.44
N THR A 338 0.35 -9.45 -2.72
CA THR A 338 0.09 -10.24 -3.92
C THR A 338 0.04 -11.72 -3.55
N THR A 339 -0.84 -12.47 -4.19
CA THR A 339 -0.73 -13.93 -4.29
C THR A 339 -0.30 -14.31 -5.72
N ILE A 340 0.16 -15.54 -5.87
CA ILE A 340 0.61 -16.11 -7.14
C ILE A 340 -0.54 -16.87 -7.82
N GLY A 341 -0.75 -16.64 -9.11
CA GLY A 341 -1.69 -17.33 -9.97
C GLY A 341 -1.00 -18.26 -10.97
N ASN A 342 -1.79 -18.93 -11.81
CA ASN A 342 -1.28 -19.89 -12.78
C ASN A 342 -0.56 -19.19 -13.95
N HIS A 343 -0.96 -18.00 -14.37
CA HIS A 343 -0.23 -17.25 -15.39
C HIS A 343 1.06 -16.61 -14.88
N ASP A 344 1.16 -16.31 -13.59
CA ASP A 344 2.41 -15.86 -12.97
C ASP A 344 3.53 -16.93 -13.04
N THR A 345 3.18 -18.20 -13.25
CA THR A 345 4.11 -19.34 -13.31
C THR A 345 4.16 -20.02 -14.68
N ALA A 346 3.58 -19.41 -15.71
CA ALA A 346 3.40 -20.05 -17.03
C ALA A 346 2.71 -21.43 -16.94
N GLN A 347 1.69 -21.52 -16.09
CA GLN A 347 0.91 -22.73 -15.78
C GLN A 347 1.68 -23.82 -15.03
N SER A 348 2.91 -23.55 -14.57
CA SER A 348 3.71 -24.53 -13.84
C SER A 348 3.34 -24.58 -12.37
N SER A 349 3.06 -25.78 -11.85
CA SER A 349 2.91 -26.02 -10.40
C SER A 349 4.26 -26.22 -9.69
N THR A 350 5.36 -26.36 -10.45
CA THR A 350 6.72 -26.47 -9.93
C THR A 350 7.66 -25.48 -10.64
N PRO A 351 7.39 -24.16 -10.56
CA PRO A 351 8.25 -23.17 -11.19
C PRO A 351 9.64 -23.12 -10.52
N PRO A 352 10.68 -22.66 -11.21
CA PRO A 352 11.99 -22.44 -10.60
C PRO A 352 11.92 -21.37 -9.50
N SER A 353 12.83 -21.43 -8.52
CA SER A 353 12.94 -20.41 -7.48
C SER A 353 13.31 -19.02 -8.01
N SER A 354 13.88 -18.94 -9.22
CA SER A 354 14.21 -17.71 -9.92
C SER A 354 13.01 -17.06 -10.65
N LEU A 355 11.78 -17.43 -10.28
CA LEU A 355 10.58 -16.87 -10.89
C LEU A 355 10.56 -15.34 -10.71
N PRO A 356 10.27 -14.55 -11.76
CA PRO A 356 10.27 -13.08 -11.67
C PRO A 356 9.43 -12.55 -10.51
N TYR A 357 8.29 -13.19 -10.21
CA TYR A 357 7.43 -12.88 -9.07
C TYR A 357 8.23 -12.73 -7.75
N PHE A 358 9.02 -13.74 -7.37
CA PHE A 358 9.82 -13.71 -6.13
C PHE A 358 11.07 -12.82 -6.21
N GLN A 359 11.47 -12.38 -7.41
CA GLN A 359 12.58 -11.44 -7.56
C GLN A 359 12.12 -9.99 -7.33
N MET A 360 10.93 -9.62 -7.81
CA MET A 360 10.44 -8.24 -7.76
C MET A 360 9.56 -7.94 -6.54
N PHE A 361 9.02 -8.98 -5.91
CA PHE A 361 8.09 -8.84 -4.80
C PHE A 361 8.69 -9.37 -3.51
N THR A 362 8.87 -8.48 -2.53
CA THR A 362 9.21 -8.88 -1.15
C THR A 362 7.94 -9.18 -0.39
N LEU A 363 7.87 -10.39 0.14
CA LEU A 363 6.77 -10.90 0.94
C LEU A 363 7.30 -11.43 2.28
N PRO A 364 6.49 -11.46 3.34
CA PRO A 364 6.94 -11.97 4.62
C PRO A 364 7.36 -13.44 4.52
N THR A 365 8.49 -13.75 5.13
CA THR A 365 8.93 -15.14 5.39
C THR A 365 9.01 -15.42 6.89
N GLY A 366 9.23 -14.38 7.70
CA GLY A 366 9.22 -14.40 9.14
C GLY A 366 7.95 -13.78 9.71
N THR A 367 8.10 -13.05 10.82
CA THR A 367 7.00 -12.42 11.55
C THR A 367 6.78 -10.96 11.15
N GLU A 368 7.32 -10.51 10.02
CA GLU A 368 7.33 -9.09 9.61
C GLU A 368 5.92 -8.51 9.42
N GLY A 369 4.96 -9.36 9.04
CA GLY A 369 3.55 -9.01 8.90
C GLY A 369 2.75 -9.03 10.21
N GLY A 370 3.30 -9.57 11.30
CA GLY A 370 2.59 -9.73 12.58
C GLY A 370 1.77 -11.02 12.73
N GLY A 371 2.05 -12.03 11.92
CA GLY A 371 1.60 -13.42 12.12
C GLY A 371 2.76 -14.39 12.34
N VAL A 372 2.55 -15.67 12.11
CA VAL A 372 3.57 -16.72 12.30
C VAL A 372 4.46 -16.84 11.07
N ALA A 373 5.77 -17.06 11.29
CA ALA A 373 6.73 -17.27 10.22
C ALA A 373 6.38 -18.51 9.36
N SER A 374 6.17 -18.30 8.06
CA SER A 374 5.93 -19.38 7.08
C SER A 374 7.22 -20.00 6.55
N GLY A 375 8.34 -19.26 6.65
CA GLY A 375 9.63 -19.61 6.03
C GLY A 375 9.64 -19.46 4.51
N THR A 376 8.60 -18.88 3.90
CA THR A 376 8.46 -18.77 2.45
C THR A 376 7.59 -17.59 2.02
N GLU A 377 7.88 -17.02 0.85
CA GLU A 377 7.10 -15.93 0.26
C GLU A 377 5.82 -16.40 -0.45
N LYS A 378 5.60 -17.71 -0.56
CA LYS A 378 4.45 -18.31 -1.26
C LYS A 378 3.13 -18.08 -0.52
N TYR A 379 3.16 -18.24 0.79
CA TYR A 379 2.02 -18.08 1.69
C TYR A 379 2.52 -17.41 2.96
N TYR A 380 1.73 -16.47 3.46
CA TYR A 380 2.12 -15.58 4.54
C TYR A 380 0.88 -14.90 5.12
N SER A 381 1.02 -14.25 6.27
CA SER A 381 -0.04 -13.45 6.88
C SER A 381 0.48 -12.08 7.28
N PHE A 382 -0.43 -11.12 7.42
CA PHE A 382 -0.10 -9.80 7.92
C PHE A 382 -1.29 -9.10 8.57
N ASN A 383 -0.99 -8.14 9.44
CA ASN A 383 -1.98 -7.30 10.09
C ASN A 383 -2.04 -5.92 9.43
N TYR A 384 -3.24 -5.39 9.25
CA TYR A 384 -3.47 -3.97 8.98
C TYR A 384 -4.54 -3.44 9.93
N GLY A 385 -4.15 -2.64 10.91
CA GLY A 385 -5.03 -2.20 11.99
C GLY A 385 -5.74 -3.38 12.66
N ASN A 386 -7.05 -3.47 12.46
CA ASN A 386 -7.93 -4.49 13.06
C ASN A 386 -8.17 -5.72 12.19
N VAL A 387 -7.47 -5.84 11.07
CA VAL A 387 -7.66 -6.93 10.10
C VAL A 387 -6.42 -7.80 10.07
N HIS A 388 -6.61 -9.09 10.21
CA HIS A 388 -5.62 -10.10 9.91
C HIS A 388 -5.90 -10.67 8.53
N PHE A 389 -4.91 -10.55 7.66
CA PHE A 389 -4.95 -11.06 6.30
C PHE A 389 -4.11 -12.32 6.20
N VAL A 390 -4.65 -13.33 5.52
CA VAL A 390 -3.95 -14.59 5.22
C VAL A 390 -3.87 -14.76 3.70
N CYS A 391 -2.65 -14.82 3.16
CA CYS A 391 -2.37 -15.15 1.78
C CYS A 391 -2.00 -16.63 1.67
N LEU A 392 -2.71 -17.39 0.83
CA LEU A 392 -2.39 -18.79 0.54
C LEU A 392 -1.93 -18.96 -0.91
N ASP A 393 -1.09 -19.97 -1.13
CA ASP A 393 -0.63 -20.38 -2.46
C ASP A 393 -1.49 -21.54 -2.95
N SER A 394 -2.43 -21.21 -3.84
CA SER A 394 -3.29 -22.20 -4.47
C SER A 394 -2.68 -22.84 -5.72
N MET A 395 -1.48 -22.44 -6.16
CA MET A 395 -0.87 -22.88 -7.41
C MET A 395 0.30 -23.85 -7.19
N THR A 396 1.33 -23.43 -6.44
CA THR A 396 2.63 -24.13 -6.39
C THR A 396 2.88 -24.92 -5.11
N SER A 397 2.03 -24.72 -4.10
CA SER A 397 2.15 -25.36 -2.79
C SER A 397 1.25 -26.59 -2.69
N ASN A 398 1.65 -27.55 -1.88
CA ASN A 398 0.82 -28.72 -1.56
C ASN A 398 -0.41 -28.26 -0.77
N ARG A 399 -1.61 -28.59 -1.24
CA ARG A 399 -2.90 -28.20 -0.65
C ARG A 399 -3.57 -29.32 0.17
N SER A 400 -2.85 -30.41 0.46
CA SER A 400 -3.37 -31.47 1.33
C SER A 400 -3.56 -30.96 2.77
N SER A 401 -4.50 -31.54 3.50
CA SER A 401 -4.86 -31.15 4.87
C SER A 401 -3.70 -31.21 5.87
N THR A 402 -2.64 -31.97 5.59
CA THR A 402 -1.44 -32.13 6.41
C THR A 402 -0.20 -31.45 5.82
N SER A 403 -0.37 -30.68 4.74
CA SER A 403 0.72 -29.95 4.08
C SER A 403 1.39 -28.92 5.00
N PRO A 404 2.65 -28.53 4.74
CA PRO A 404 3.30 -27.45 5.47
C PRO A 404 2.49 -26.16 5.49
N MET A 405 1.87 -25.78 4.36
CA MET A 405 1.02 -24.59 4.26
C MET A 405 -0.19 -24.67 5.20
N LEU A 406 -0.89 -25.80 5.26
CA LEU A 406 -2.09 -25.91 6.11
C LEU A 406 -1.78 -26.19 7.58
N ASN A 407 -0.60 -26.72 7.91
CA ASN A 407 -0.12 -26.75 9.29
C ASN A 407 0.23 -25.34 9.76
N TRP A 408 0.98 -24.58 8.96
CA TRP A 408 1.27 -23.17 9.22
C TRP A 408 -0.01 -22.35 9.38
N LEU A 409 -1.01 -22.54 8.50
CA LEU A 409 -2.28 -21.83 8.59
C LEU A 409 -2.96 -22.03 9.96
N ARG A 410 -2.96 -23.26 10.49
CA ARG A 410 -3.55 -23.53 11.81
C ARG A 410 -2.78 -22.82 12.92
N GLU A 411 -1.46 -22.78 12.84
CA GLU A 411 -0.60 -22.11 13.81
C GLU A 411 -0.78 -20.59 13.78
N ASP A 412 -0.86 -20.00 12.58
CA ASP A 412 -1.07 -18.58 12.36
C ASP A 412 -2.43 -18.12 12.90
N LEU A 413 -3.51 -18.82 12.53
CA LEU A 413 -4.85 -18.53 13.03
C LEU A 413 -4.97 -18.69 14.55
N ALA A 414 -4.24 -19.63 15.14
CA ALA A 414 -4.19 -19.81 16.59
C ALA A 414 -3.54 -18.66 17.34
N GLN A 415 -2.71 -17.85 16.67
CA GLN A 415 -2.09 -16.65 17.25
C GLN A 415 -2.79 -15.35 16.85
N ASN A 416 -3.78 -15.42 15.95
CA ASN A 416 -4.53 -14.26 15.55
C ASN A 416 -5.34 -13.69 16.73
N SER A 417 -5.28 -12.38 16.89
CA SER A 417 -6.05 -11.60 17.88
C SER A 417 -6.84 -10.46 17.24
N ARG A 418 -6.79 -10.32 15.91
CA ARG A 418 -7.50 -9.28 15.18
C ARG A 418 -8.97 -9.66 15.02
N PRO A 419 -9.88 -8.69 15.21
CA PRO A 419 -11.30 -8.96 15.11
C PRO A 419 -11.74 -9.34 13.70
N TRP A 420 -11.07 -8.89 12.65
CA TRP A 420 -11.41 -9.26 11.28
C TRP A 420 -10.41 -10.25 10.71
N LEU A 421 -10.91 -11.31 10.10
CA LEU A 421 -10.12 -12.32 9.40
C LEU A 421 -10.51 -12.36 7.93
N VAL A 422 -9.57 -11.97 7.06
CA VAL A 422 -9.73 -12.00 5.61
C VAL A 422 -8.68 -12.93 5.01
N ALA A 423 -9.09 -13.90 4.21
CA ALA A 423 -8.18 -14.78 3.49
C ALA A 423 -8.25 -14.53 1.99
N PHE A 424 -7.12 -14.65 1.29
CA PHE A 424 -7.07 -14.49 -0.15
C PHE A 424 -6.04 -15.40 -0.82
N TRP A 425 -6.34 -15.83 -2.04
CA TRP A 425 -5.51 -16.67 -2.90
C TRP A 425 -6.10 -16.72 -4.32
N HIS A 426 -5.42 -17.34 -5.28
CA HIS A 426 -5.84 -17.30 -6.67
C HIS A 426 -7.07 -18.17 -7.04
N HIS A 427 -7.03 -19.49 -6.86
CA HIS A 427 -8.08 -20.42 -7.33
C HIS A 427 -9.32 -20.49 -6.41
N PRO A 428 -10.51 -20.06 -6.85
CA PRO A 428 -11.69 -19.89 -5.99
C PRO A 428 -12.33 -21.21 -5.53
N PRO A 429 -12.74 -21.35 -4.26
CA PRO A 429 -13.39 -22.57 -3.76
C PRO A 429 -14.81 -22.79 -4.33
N TYR A 430 -15.45 -21.72 -4.79
CA TYR A 430 -16.76 -21.73 -5.43
C TYR A 430 -16.73 -20.86 -6.68
N THR A 431 -17.04 -21.43 -7.84
CA THR A 431 -17.21 -20.70 -9.11
C THR A 431 -17.92 -21.57 -10.14
N LYS A 432 -18.74 -20.93 -10.96
CA LYS A 432 -19.21 -21.48 -12.25
C LYS A 432 -19.04 -20.45 -13.38
N GLY A 433 -18.15 -19.47 -13.22
CA GLY A 433 -17.69 -18.59 -14.29
C GLY A 433 -16.79 -19.31 -15.28
N SER A 434 -15.67 -18.70 -15.67
CA SER A 434 -14.75 -19.33 -16.64
C SER A 434 -14.07 -20.59 -16.14
N HIS A 435 -14.10 -20.79 -14.82
CA HIS A 435 -13.65 -22.00 -14.14
C HIS A 435 -14.77 -22.62 -13.31
N ASN A 436 -14.68 -23.94 -13.11
CA ASN A 436 -15.69 -24.77 -12.49
C ASN A 436 -15.12 -25.49 -11.26
N SER A 437 -15.57 -25.03 -10.10
CA SER A 437 -15.13 -25.55 -8.80
C SER A 437 -15.59 -26.98 -8.50
N ASP A 438 -16.35 -27.64 -9.36
CA ASP A 438 -16.72 -29.06 -9.23
C ASP A 438 -15.80 -30.01 -10.02
N THR A 439 -14.94 -29.48 -10.89
CA THR A 439 -14.14 -30.30 -11.83
C THR A 439 -12.65 -30.04 -11.76
N GLU A 440 -12.22 -28.92 -11.19
CA GLU A 440 -10.81 -28.51 -11.16
C GLU A 440 -10.19 -28.78 -9.79
N ALA A 441 -9.05 -29.47 -9.77
CA ALA A 441 -8.47 -30.04 -8.55
C ALA A 441 -8.06 -28.95 -7.55
N GLU A 442 -7.43 -27.88 -8.01
CA GLU A 442 -6.97 -26.74 -7.22
C GLU A 442 -8.15 -26.14 -6.44
N LEU A 443 -9.27 -25.87 -7.13
CA LEU A 443 -10.48 -25.27 -6.56
C LEU A 443 -11.15 -26.23 -5.57
N ILE A 444 -11.23 -27.52 -5.91
CA ILE A 444 -11.79 -28.56 -5.04
C ILE A 444 -10.96 -28.71 -3.76
N GLU A 445 -9.63 -28.74 -3.87
CA GLU A 445 -8.71 -28.87 -2.73
C GLU A 445 -8.78 -27.64 -1.82
N MET A 446 -8.84 -26.43 -2.38
CA MET A 446 -9.05 -25.22 -1.59
C MET A 446 -10.40 -25.26 -0.87
N ARG A 447 -11.48 -25.71 -1.54
CA ARG A 447 -12.79 -25.87 -0.88
C ARG A 447 -12.77 -26.91 0.24
N THR A 448 -12.16 -28.07 -0.01
CA THR A 448 -12.27 -29.25 0.87
C THR A 448 -11.28 -29.24 2.03
N ASN A 449 -10.07 -28.69 1.85
CA ASN A 449 -9.01 -28.76 2.85
C ASN A 449 -8.79 -27.43 3.58
N VAL A 450 -9.06 -26.29 2.95
CA VAL A 450 -8.77 -24.96 3.53
C VAL A 450 -9.97 -24.38 4.24
N LEU A 451 -11.16 -24.44 3.64
CA LEU A 451 -12.36 -23.83 4.25
C LEU A 451 -12.69 -24.39 5.63
N PRO A 452 -12.61 -25.71 5.91
CA PRO A 452 -12.85 -26.21 7.27
C PRO A 452 -11.91 -25.60 8.32
N ILE A 453 -10.68 -25.25 7.94
CA ILE A 453 -9.71 -24.60 8.83
C ILE A 453 -10.14 -23.15 9.07
N LEU A 454 -10.41 -22.40 7.99
CA LEU A 454 -10.77 -20.98 8.09
C LEU A 454 -12.12 -20.76 8.82
N GLU A 455 -13.12 -21.60 8.54
CA GLU A 455 -14.43 -21.55 9.18
C GLU A 455 -14.33 -21.85 10.69
N LEU A 456 -13.48 -22.81 11.09
CA LEU A 456 -13.22 -23.12 12.50
C LEU A 456 -12.63 -21.93 13.28
N TRP A 457 -11.94 -21.02 12.59
CA TRP A 457 -11.36 -19.79 13.17
C TRP A 457 -12.18 -18.53 12.86
N GLY A 458 -13.40 -18.69 12.34
CA GLY A 458 -14.37 -17.61 12.19
C GLY A 458 -14.07 -16.62 11.07
N VAL A 459 -13.45 -17.07 9.95
CA VAL A 459 -13.17 -16.24 8.76
C VAL A 459 -14.37 -15.41 8.32
N ASP A 460 -14.16 -14.14 7.99
CA ASP A 460 -15.24 -13.21 7.60
C ASP A 460 -15.42 -13.16 6.10
N LEU A 461 -14.30 -13.08 5.38
CA LEU A 461 -14.27 -12.90 3.95
C LEU A 461 -13.13 -13.69 3.34
N VAL A 462 -13.46 -14.47 2.32
CA VAL A 462 -12.50 -15.17 1.47
C VAL A 462 -12.60 -14.60 0.06
N ILE A 463 -11.48 -14.21 -0.54
CA ILE A 463 -11.45 -13.57 -1.85
C ILE A 463 -10.46 -14.25 -2.79
N SER A 464 -10.91 -14.53 -4.02
CA SER A 464 -10.11 -15.20 -5.04
C SER A 464 -10.26 -14.57 -6.43
N GLY A 465 -9.35 -14.94 -7.34
CA GLY A 465 -9.36 -14.51 -8.76
C GLY A 465 -9.73 -15.66 -9.69
N HIS A 466 -8.93 -15.86 -10.73
CA HIS A 466 -8.86 -16.98 -11.68
C HIS A 466 -10.08 -17.11 -12.60
N SER A 467 -11.27 -17.20 -12.02
CA SER A 467 -12.51 -17.15 -12.80
C SER A 467 -12.78 -15.70 -13.18
N HIS A 468 -12.77 -15.40 -14.48
CA HIS A 468 -12.85 -14.04 -15.02
C HIS A 468 -14.27 -13.47 -14.98
N SER A 469 -14.82 -13.43 -13.78
CA SER A 469 -16.16 -12.95 -13.46
C SER A 469 -16.14 -12.35 -12.05
N TYR A 470 -17.25 -11.75 -11.66
CA TYR A 470 -17.53 -11.46 -10.26
C TYR A 470 -18.57 -12.43 -9.75
N GLU A 471 -18.27 -13.18 -8.71
CA GLU A 471 -19.26 -14.04 -8.04
C GLU A 471 -19.17 -13.81 -6.54
N ARG A 472 -20.31 -13.78 -5.85
CA ARG A 472 -20.33 -13.63 -4.39
C ARG A 472 -21.35 -14.57 -3.79
N SER A 473 -20.91 -15.30 -2.76
CA SER A 473 -21.74 -16.22 -2.02
C SER A 473 -22.81 -15.53 -1.16
N TYR A 474 -23.82 -16.32 -0.77
CA TYR A 474 -24.56 -16.04 0.45
C TYR A 474 -23.61 -16.06 1.67
N PHE A 475 -24.09 -15.66 2.84
CA PHE A 475 -23.36 -15.92 4.08
C PHE A 475 -23.48 -17.39 4.46
N ILE A 476 -22.42 -18.18 4.21
CA ILE A 476 -22.45 -19.64 4.26
C ILE A 476 -21.41 -20.22 5.19
N ASP A 477 -21.65 -21.45 5.66
CA ASP A 477 -20.66 -22.26 6.36
C ASP A 477 -20.96 -23.75 6.21
N GLY A 478 -19.91 -24.59 6.23
CA GLY A 478 -20.02 -26.04 6.24
C GLY A 478 -20.28 -26.71 4.89
N HIS A 479 -20.01 -26.03 3.76
CA HIS A 479 -20.18 -26.62 2.41
C HIS A 479 -18.85 -26.95 1.74
N TYR A 480 -18.44 -28.21 1.77
CA TYR A 480 -17.16 -28.66 1.20
C TYR A 480 -17.31 -29.56 -0.05
N GLY A 481 -18.51 -30.08 -0.30
CA GLY A 481 -18.81 -30.95 -1.43
C GLY A 481 -19.06 -30.21 -2.74
N ASN A 482 -19.49 -30.94 -3.77
CA ASN A 482 -19.88 -30.35 -5.05
C ASN A 482 -21.08 -29.41 -4.91
N SER A 483 -21.26 -28.52 -5.88
CA SER A 483 -22.37 -27.57 -5.95
C SER A 483 -23.75 -28.20 -5.68
N THR A 484 -24.00 -29.43 -6.17
CA THR A 484 -25.27 -30.14 -6.01
C THR A 484 -25.60 -30.55 -4.57
N THR A 485 -24.62 -30.56 -3.66
CA THR A 485 -24.85 -30.88 -2.24
C THR A 485 -25.15 -29.65 -1.39
N PHE A 486 -25.03 -28.45 -1.97
CA PHE A 486 -25.38 -27.21 -1.30
C PHE A 486 -26.87 -27.17 -0.99
N ASN A 487 -27.22 -26.76 0.22
CA ASN A 487 -28.61 -26.69 0.67
C ASN A 487 -28.82 -25.49 1.61
N ASN A 488 -30.09 -25.15 1.88
CA ASN A 488 -30.42 -23.96 2.65
C ASN A 488 -29.91 -23.99 4.10
N ALA A 489 -29.62 -25.15 4.70
CA ALA A 489 -29.06 -25.20 6.06
C ALA A 489 -27.62 -24.67 6.15
N MET A 490 -26.92 -24.61 5.01
CA MET A 490 -25.58 -24.03 4.92
C MET A 490 -25.61 -22.50 4.81
N LYS A 491 -26.77 -21.90 4.53
CA LYS A 491 -26.96 -20.43 4.58
C LYS A 491 -27.20 -20.02 6.03
N LYS A 492 -26.23 -19.36 6.65
CA LYS A 492 -26.32 -18.95 8.06
C LYS A 492 -27.20 -17.74 8.27
N MET A 493 -27.37 -16.91 7.23
CA MET A 493 -28.26 -15.76 7.25
C MET A 493 -29.05 -15.64 5.94
N PRO A 494 -30.29 -15.14 5.99
CA PRO A 494 -31.05 -14.83 4.79
C PRO A 494 -30.47 -13.61 4.06
N GLY A 495 -30.93 -13.39 2.83
CA GLY A 495 -30.58 -12.20 2.05
C GLY A 495 -29.16 -12.22 1.48
N GLY A 496 -28.77 -11.08 0.92
CA GLY A 496 -27.48 -10.82 0.29
C GLY A 496 -26.52 -9.97 1.12
N GLY A 497 -26.92 -9.54 2.33
CA GLY A 497 -26.10 -8.68 3.18
C GLY A 497 -26.14 -7.20 2.76
N ARG A 498 -27.10 -6.82 1.91
CA ARG A 498 -27.32 -5.45 1.47
C ARG A 498 -28.16 -4.76 2.53
N GLU A 499 -27.49 -4.09 3.46
CA GLU A 499 -28.09 -3.55 4.67
C GLU A 499 -29.42 -2.79 4.48
N ASN A 500 -29.49 -1.93 3.48
CA ASN A 500 -30.67 -1.12 3.16
C ASN A 500 -31.78 -1.87 2.40
N ILE A 501 -31.57 -3.14 2.05
CA ILE A 501 -32.51 -3.98 1.29
C ILE A 501 -32.93 -5.21 2.10
N ASP A 502 -31.97 -6.00 2.58
CA ASP A 502 -32.20 -7.28 3.24
C ASP A 502 -31.40 -7.47 4.55
N GLY A 503 -30.82 -6.39 5.07
CA GLY A 503 -30.05 -6.39 6.31
C GLY A 503 -28.58 -6.74 6.11
N ALA A 504 -27.72 -6.29 7.02
CA ALA A 504 -26.32 -6.67 7.02
C ALA A 504 -26.15 -8.08 7.59
N TYR A 505 -25.10 -8.79 7.16
CA TYR A 505 -24.70 -10.00 7.87
C TYR A 505 -24.15 -9.64 9.25
N ARG A 506 -24.41 -10.47 10.25
CA ARG A 506 -24.01 -10.23 11.63
C ARG A 506 -23.11 -11.35 12.13
N LYS A 507 -22.11 -10.99 12.93
CA LYS A 507 -21.29 -11.92 13.70
C LYS A 507 -21.18 -11.43 15.13
N SER A 508 -20.97 -12.37 16.06
CA SER A 508 -20.80 -11.99 17.46
C SER A 508 -19.40 -11.41 17.68
N TYR A 509 -19.32 -10.33 18.45
CA TYR A 509 -18.05 -9.74 18.88
C TYR A 509 -17.46 -10.43 20.11
N LEU A 510 -18.23 -11.31 20.80
CA LEU A 510 -17.85 -11.88 22.10
C LEU A 510 -16.60 -12.78 22.06
N SER A 511 -16.18 -13.21 20.87
CA SER A 511 -14.82 -13.69 20.61
C SER A 511 -14.53 -13.54 19.11
N PRO A 512 -13.36 -12.96 18.73
CA PRO A 512 -13.04 -12.66 17.33
C PRO A 512 -12.98 -13.90 16.41
N HIS A 513 -12.98 -15.11 16.98
CA HIS A 513 -12.79 -16.38 16.27
C HIS A 513 -13.84 -17.43 16.63
N LEU A 514 -15.09 -17.04 16.89
CA LEU A 514 -16.15 -18.03 17.06
C LEU A 514 -16.29 -18.87 15.78
N ALA A 515 -16.05 -20.16 15.95
CA ALA A 515 -16.08 -21.14 14.88
C ALA A 515 -17.45 -21.17 14.19
N ASN A 516 -17.42 -21.36 12.87
CA ASN A 516 -18.56 -21.76 12.05
C ASN A 516 -19.77 -20.81 12.10
N GLN A 517 -19.52 -19.50 12.25
CA GLN A 517 -20.58 -18.49 12.21
C GLN A 517 -21.07 -18.14 10.80
N GLY A 518 -20.34 -18.57 9.76
CA GLY A 518 -20.57 -18.17 8.38
C GLY A 518 -19.49 -17.21 7.86
N ALA A 519 -19.32 -17.18 6.54
CA ALA A 519 -18.42 -16.28 5.83
C ALA A 519 -19.01 -15.89 4.48
N VAL A 520 -18.46 -14.83 3.87
CA VAL A 520 -18.69 -14.52 2.46
C VAL A 520 -17.48 -14.99 1.64
N TYR A 521 -17.75 -15.65 0.53
CA TYR A 521 -16.77 -16.09 -0.46
C TYR A 521 -16.99 -15.29 -1.74
N ALA A 522 -15.96 -14.59 -2.21
CA ALA A 522 -16.03 -13.73 -3.39
C ALA A 522 -14.97 -14.10 -4.42
N VAL A 523 -15.40 -14.25 -5.66
CA VAL A 523 -14.56 -14.28 -6.86
C VAL A 523 -14.53 -12.88 -7.42
N ALA A 524 -13.34 -12.28 -7.51
CA ALA A 524 -13.10 -10.94 -8.02
C ALA A 524 -12.07 -10.95 -9.15
N GLY A 525 -12.13 -11.97 -10.03
CA GLY A 525 -11.14 -12.22 -11.08
C GLY A 525 -11.34 -11.44 -12.37
N SER A 526 -12.06 -10.32 -12.32
CA SER A 526 -12.50 -9.59 -13.52
C SER A 526 -11.87 -8.20 -13.66
N SER A 527 -10.67 -8.00 -13.10
CA SER A 527 -10.03 -6.67 -13.14
C SER A 527 -9.28 -6.38 -14.43
N GLY A 528 -8.91 -7.39 -15.23
CA GLY A 528 -8.23 -7.21 -16.51
C GLY A 528 -8.98 -7.76 -17.72
N GLN A 529 -9.86 -8.74 -17.51
CA GLN A 529 -10.63 -9.42 -18.55
C GLN A 529 -11.89 -10.05 -17.96
N ILE A 530 -12.82 -10.43 -18.84
CA ILE A 530 -13.99 -11.23 -18.49
C ILE A 530 -14.13 -12.42 -19.44
N SER A 531 -14.55 -13.56 -18.91
CA SER A 531 -14.94 -14.72 -19.71
C SER A 531 -16.09 -15.48 -19.04
N GLY A 532 -16.91 -16.11 -19.88
CA GLY A 532 -18.19 -16.68 -19.46
C GLY A 532 -18.10 -18.01 -18.74
N GLY A 533 -19.25 -18.48 -18.29
CA GLY A 533 -19.50 -19.75 -17.62
C GLY A 533 -21.01 -19.92 -17.47
N SER A 534 -21.46 -20.94 -16.75
CA SER A 534 -22.88 -21.06 -16.44
C SER A 534 -23.35 -20.07 -15.36
N LEU A 535 -22.41 -19.54 -14.54
CA LEU A 535 -22.64 -18.52 -13.50
C LEU A 535 -23.84 -18.83 -12.59
N ASN A 536 -24.04 -20.12 -12.30
CA ASN A 536 -25.22 -20.65 -11.60
C ASN A 536 -24.83 -21.52 -10.40
N HIS A 537 -23.67 -21.27 -9.79
CA HIS A 537 -23.26 -22.00 -8.59
C HIS A 537 -24.27 -21.69 -7.45
N PRO A 538 -24.91 -22.69 -6.83
CA PRO A 538 -26.02 -22.48 -5.89
C PRO A 538 -25.63 -21.80 -4.58
N ALA A 539 -24.33 -21.83 -4.24
CA ALA A 539 -23.79 -21.06 -3.12
C ALA A 539 -23.71 -19.55 -3.41
N MET A 540 -23.77 -19.12 -4.69
CA MET A 540 -23.67 -17.72 -5.09
C MET A 540 -25.01 -16.99 -4.90
N PHE A 541 -24.96 -15.86 -4.20
CA PHE A 541 -26.04 -14.88 -4.15
C PHE A 541 -26.14 -14.13 -5.47
N ILE A 542 -24.98 -13.79 -6.06
CA ILE A 542 -24.89 -13.05 -7.32
C ILE A 542 -23.65 -13.49 -8.09
N SER A 543 -23.79 -13.58 -9.42
CA SER A 543 -22.72 -13.86 -10.36
C SER A 543 -22.88 -12.94 -11.58
N LEU A 544 -21.82 -12.21 -11.95
CA LEU A 544 -21.81 -11.19 -12.98
C LEU A 544 -20.62 -11.41 -13.93
N ASN A 545 -20.89 -11.44 -15.24
CA ASN A 545 -19.85 -11.45 -16.27
C ASN A 545 -19.45 -10.02 -16.65
N ASN A 546 -18.78 -9.35 -15.73
CA ASN A 546 -18.61 -7.91 -15.73
C ASN A 546 -17.20 -7.55 -15.24
N LEU A 547 -16.47 -6.71 -15.99
CA LEU A 547 -15.22 -6.10 -15.54
C LEU A 547 -15.39 -5.31 -14.22
N GLY A 548 -14.38 -5.32 -13.37
CA GLY A 548 -14.41 -4.53 -12.16
C GLY A 548 -13.37 -4.94 -11.13
N SER A 549 -13.40 -4.25 -10.01
CA SER A 549 -12.55 -4.53 -8.85
C SER A 549 -13.37 -4.43 -7.57
N MET A 550 -12.86 -5.02 -6.49
CA MET A 550 -13.50 -4.92 -5.18
C MET A 550 -12.89 -3.80 -4.34
N VAL A 551 -13.74 -3.10 -3.59
CA VAL A 551 -13.34 -2.13 -2.57
C VAL A 551 -13.86 -2.58 -1.23
N ILE A 552 -12.97 -2.65 -0.23
CA ILE A 552 -13.30 -3.07 1.13
C ILE A 552 -13.03 -1.89 2.07
N ASP A 553 -14.08 -1.44 2.74
CA ASP A 553 -14.02 -0.40 3.77
C ASP A 553 -14.21 -1.05 5.14
N VAL A 554 -13.26 -0.89 6.05
CA VAL A 554 -13.35 -1.37 7.44
C VAL A 554 -13.30 -0.20 8.40
N GLN A 555 -14.28 -0.12 9.30
CA GLN A 555 -14.32 0.85 10.38
C GLN A 555 -15.18 0.32 11.53
N ASN A 556 -14.72 0.50 12.76
CA ASN A 556 -15.35 -0.01 13.97
C ASN A 556 -15.53 -1.53 13.90
N ASP A 557 -16.77 -1.96 14.12
CA ASP A 557 -17.30 -3.29 14.01
C ASP A 557 -17.94 -3.56 12.64
N ARG A 558 -17.64 -2.75 11.62
CA ARG A 558 -18.21 -2.90 10.29
C ARG A 558 -17.13 -3.16 9.23
N MET A 559 -17.44 -4.12 8.35
CA MET A 559 -16.80 -4.30 7.05
C MET A 559 -17.85 -4.11 5.96
N ASN A 560 -17.61 -3.18 5.03
CA ASN A 560 -18.39 -3.06 3.81
C ASN A 560 -17.53 -3.48 2.63
N ALA A 561 -18.09 -4.27 1.72
CA ALA A 561 -17.43 -4.61 0.48
C ALA A 561 -18.32 -4.23 -0.70
N LYS A 562 -17.71 -3.75 -1.78
CA LYS A 562 -18.37 -3.29 -3.00
C LYS A 562 -17.67 -3.89 -4.22
N PHE A 563 -18.43 -4.26 -5.23
CA PHE A 563 -17.92 -4.52 -6.56
C PHE A 563 -18.13 -3.29 -7.45
N LEU A 564 -17.02 -2.64 -7.81
CA LEU A 564 -16.98 -1.44 -8.60
C LEU A 564 -16.64 -1.79 -10.06
N ARG A 565 -17.55 -1.47 -10.96
CA ARG A 565 -17.40 -1.69 -12.41
C ARG A 565 -16.43 -0.69 -13.02
N GLU A 566 -15.87 -1.04 -14.18
CA GLU A 566 -15.00 -0.21 -15.02
C GLU A 566 -15.63 1.12 -15.47
N ASN A 567 -16.96 1.25 -15.35
CA ASN A 567 -17.69 2.47 -15.64
C ASN A 567 -17.97 3.33 -14.39
N GLY A 568 -17.42 2.98 -13.24
CA GLY A 568 -17.58 3.70 -11.97
C GLY A 568 -18.86 3.37 -11.19
N THR A 569 -19.72 2.48 -11.70
CA THR A 569 -20.94 2.06 -10.99
C THR A 569 -20.66 0.95 -9.97
N VAL A 570 -21.32 1.02 -8.81
CA VAL A 570 -21.32 -0.08 -7.83
C VAL A 570 -22.39 -1.09 -8.24
N ALA A 571 -21.98 -2.23 -8.80
CA ALA A 571 -22.90 -3.26 -9.28
C ALA A 571 -23.36 -4.22 -8.16
N ASP A 572 -22.56 -4.34 -7.10
CA ASP A 572 -22.92 -5.12 -5.93
C ASP A 572 -22.23 -4.60 -4.67
N TYR A 573 -22.82 -4.90 -3.50
CA TYR A 573 -22.26 -4.59 -2.20
C TYR A 573 -22.86 -5.51 -1.12
N PHE A 574 -22.15 -5.61 0.00
CA PHE A 574 -22.66 -6.20 1.23
C PHE A 574 -21.93 -5.63 2.45
N SER A 575 -22.52 -5.84 3.63
CA SER A 575 -21.96 -5.44 4.92
C SER A 575 -21.93 -6.61 5.89
N ILE A 576 -20.85 -6.71 6.67
CA ILE A 576 -20.75 -7.57 7.85
C ILE A 576 -20.59 -6.65 9.07
N ILE A 577 -21.39 -6.89 10.12
CA ILE A 577 -21.35 -6.15 11.39
C ILE A 577 -21.02 -7.11 12.54
N LYS A 578 -19.99 -6.80 13.33
CA LYS A 578 -19.57 -7.53 14.54
C LYS A 578 -20.05 -6.85 15.82
N ALA A 579 -21.30 -7.06 16.22
CA ALA A 579 -21.83 -6.44 17.43
C ALA A 579 -21.59 -7.31 18.68
N ASN A 580 -21.35 -6.65 19.82
CA ASN A 580 -21.68 -7.26 21.12
C ASN A 580 -23.21 -7.25 21.26
N PRO A 581 -23.85 -8.31 21.81
CA PRO A 581 -25.23 -8.18 22.27
C PRO A 581 -25.35 -6.93 23.14
N THR A 582 -26.21 -6.00 22.76
CA THR A 582 -26.54 -4.88 23.63
C THR A 582 -27.25 -5.41 24.88
N ALA A 583 -26.96 -4.82 26.05
CA ALA A 583 -27.73 -5.08 27.27
C ALA A 583 -29.19 -4.57 27.21
N ALA A 584 -29.57 -3.92 26.10
CA ALA A 584 -30.94 -3.55 25.80
C ALA A 584 -31.77 -4.80 25.52
N SER A 585 -32.98 -4.85 26.07
CA SER A 585 -33.87 -5.99 25.94
C SER A 585 -35.27 -5.56 25.53
N THR A 586 -35.94 -6.37 24.72
CA THR A 586 -37.30 -6.14 24.21
C THR A 586 -38.19 -7.39 24.45
N ALA A 587 -39.42 -7.37 23.95
CA ALA A 587 -40.35 -8.50 24.01
C ALA A 587 -40.52 -9.20 22.64
N ILE A 588 -40.74 -10.51 22.68
CA ILE A 588 -41.26 -11.28 21.54
C ILE A 588 -42.68 -11.70 21.89
N ARG A 589 -43.66 -11.36 21.06
CA ARG A 589 -45.08 -11.71 21.21
C ARG A 589 -45.59 -12.40 19.97
N GLY A 590 -46.56 -13.28 20.16
CA GLY A 590 -47.11 -14.03 19.04
C GLY A 590 -48.33 -14.86 19.38
N THR A 591 -48.79 -15.63 18.41
CA THR A 591 -49.89 -16.59 18.54
C THR A 591 -49.48 -17.98 18.05
N VAL A 592 -50.08 -19.01 18.67
CA VAL A 592 -49.97 -20.39 18.23
C VAL A 592 -51.32 -20.85 17.70
N ARG A 593 -51.32 -21.35 16.46
CA ARG A 593 -52.50 -21.85 15.76
C ARG A 593 -52.26 -23.24 15.19
N SER A 594 -53.28 -24.07 15.12
CA SER A 594 -53.21 -25.31 14.35
C SER A 594 -53.29 -25.02 12.85
N SER A 595 -52.86 -25.96 12.03
CA SER A 595 -52.88 -25.85 10.56
C SER A 595 -54.28 -25.64 9.95
N ASN A 596 -55.35 -25.85 10.73
CA ASN A 596 -56.75 -25.54 10.36
C ASN A 596 -57.23 -24.17 10.88
N GLY A 597 -56.33 -23.34 11.42
CA GLY A 597 -56.60 -21.97 11.86
C GLY A 597 -57.14 -21.79 13.28
N SER A 598 -57.28 -22.86 14.08
CA SER A 598 -57.76 -22.75 15.47
C SER A 598 -56.64 -22.33 16.43
N GLU A 599 -56.96 -21.46 17.39
CA GLU A 599 -56.03 -21.05 18.46
C GLU A 599 -55.68 -22.23 19.38
N MET A 600 -54.41 -22.34 19.77
CA MET A 600 -53.92 -23.46 20.57
C MET A 600 -53.38 -23.03 21.93
N ALA A 601 -54.07 -23.46 22.98
CA ALA A 601 -53.66 -23.25 24.36
C ALA A 601 -52.68 -24.32 24.87
N ASN A 602 -51.92 -23.99 25.91
CA ASN A 602 -51.00 -24.90 26.61
C ASN A 602 -49.86 -25.46 25.73
N VAL A 603 -49.49 -24.74 24.67
CA VAL A 603 -48.29 -25.05 23.89
C VAL A 603 -47.08 -24.47 24.60
N ARG A 604 -46.07 -25.29 24.88
CA ARG A 604 -44.81 -24.82 25.46
C ARG A 604 -43.91 -24.32 24.34
N LEU A 605 -43.57 -23.03 24.37
CA LEU A 605 -42.60 -22.44 23.47
C LEU A 605 -41.28 -22.25 24.23
N THR A 606 -40.16 -22.46 23.54
CA THR A 606 -38.82 -22.23 24.06
C THR A 606 -38.00 -21.45 23.04
N ILE A 607 -37.45 -20.32 23.46
CA ILE A 607 -36.39 -19.63 22.71
C ILE A 607 -35.03 -20.00 23.29
N THR A 608 -34.07 -20.25 22.41
CA THR A 608 -32.68 -20.58 22.76
C THR A 608 -31.77 -19.53 22.15
N SER A 609 -30.97 -18.85 22.98
CA SER A 609 -29.94 -17.90 22.53
C SER A 609 -28.75 -18.62 21.88
N PRO A 610 -27.86 -17.90 21.17
CA PRO A 610 -26.62 -18.46 20.64
C PRO A 610 -25.70 -19.05 21.72
N SER A 611 -25.76 -18.50 22.95
CA SER A 611 -25.03 -19.04 24.12
C SER A 611 -25.66 -20.30 24.73
N GLY A 612 -26.77 -20.79 24.17
CA GLY A 612 -27.49 -21.97 24.66
C GLY A 612 -28.42 -21.70 25.85
N ALA A 613 -28.55 -20.44 26.30
CA ALA A 613 -29.49 -20.08 27.35
C ALA A 613 -30.93 -20.19 26.80
N THR A 614 -31.81 -20.82 27.58
CA THR A 614 -33.19 -21.04 27.17
C THR A 614 -34.17 -20.22 28.00
N ARG A 615 -35.26 -19.79 27.37
CA ARG A 615 -36.43 -19.21 28.03
C ARG A 615 -37.68 -19.89 27.51
N SER A 616 -38.65 -20.13 28.36
CA SER A 616 -39.91 -20.78 27.97
C SER A 616 -41.13 -19.92 28.29
N ALA A 617 -42.12 -19.99 27.41
CA ALA A 617 -43.46 -19.42 27.58
C ALA A 617 -44.51 -20.51 27.29
N ILE A 618 -45.73 -20.31 27.78
CA ILE A 618 -46.87 -21.18 27.49
C ILE A 618 -47.95 -20.36 26.83
N SER A 619 -48.54 -20.86 25.75
CA SER A 619 -49.63 -20.16 25.07
C SER A 619 -50.91 -20.12 25.93
N SER A 620 -51.57 -18.97 25.93
CA SER A 620 -52.82 -18.72 26.67
C SER A 620 -54.01 -19.49 26.08
N SER A 621 -55.19 -19.36 26.70
CA SER A 621 -56.45 -19.89 26.14
C SER A 621 -56.80 -19.37 24.75
N PHE A 622 -56.23 -18.23 24.35
CA PHE A 622 -56.40 -17.59 23.03
C PHE A 622 -55.21 -17.83 22.11
N GLY A 623 -54.33 -18.79 22.46
CA GLY A 623 -53.14 -19.11 21.69
C GLY A 623 -52.01 -18.07 21.76
N THR A 624 -52.16 -16.97 22.49
CA THR A 624 -51.13 -15.92 22.58
C THR A 624 -49.96 -16.33 23.48
N PHE A 625 -48.73 -15.90 23.16
CA PHE A 625 -47.53 -16.07 23.99
C PHE A 625 -46.66 -14.80 24.01
N GLN A 626 -45.81 -14.69 25.02
CA GLN A 626 -44.86 -13.58 25.18
C GLN A 626 -43.56 -14.05 25.84
N PHE A 627 -42.43 -13.54 25.37
CA PHE A 627 -41.13 -13.61 26.02
C PHE A 627 -40.67 -12.19 26.33
N ASP A 628 -40.44 -11.89 27.60
CA ASP A 628 -39.94 -10.60 28.06
C ASP A 628 -38.41 -10.59 28.19
N ALA A 629 -37.85 -9.38 28.19
CA ALA A 629 -36.43 -9.12 28.40
C ALA A 629 -35.52 -9.99 27.52
N VAL A 630 -35.87 -10.10 26.24
CA VAL A 630 -35.10 -10.76 25.19
C VAL A 630 -34.05 -9.77 24.68
N ALA A 631 -32.78 -10.17 24.62
CA ALA A 631 -31.71 -9.24 24.25
C ALA A 631 -31.85 -8.82 22.78
N ILE A 632 -31.68 -7.52 22.54
CA ILE A 632 -31.67 -6.93 21.20
C ILE A 632 -30.30 -7.20 20.56
N GLY A 633 -30.30 -7.46 19.25
CA GLY A 633 -29.12 -7.77 18.45
C GLY A 633 -28.76 -9.26 18.41
N GLU A 634 -29.54 -10.11 19.09
CA GLU A 634 -29.32 -11.55 19.16
C GLU A 634 -30.25 -12.32 18.22
N THR A 635 -29.82 -13.53 17.86
CA THR A 635 -30.62 -14.46 17.06
C THR A 635 -31.03 -15.67 17.90
N TYR A 636 -32.32 -15.92 18.01
CA TYR A 636 -32.90 -16.98 18.82
C TYR A 636 -33.48 -18.08 17.96
N VAL A 637 -33.31 -19.33 18.37
CA VAL A 637 -34.11 -20.44 17.84
C VAL A 637 -35.37 -20.56 18.68
N ILE A 638 -36.54 -20.35 18.08
CA ILE A 638 -37.81 -20.67 18.71
C ILE A 638 -38.25 -22.08 18.33
N SER A 639 -38.62 -22.84 19.34
CA SER A 639 -39.21 -24.18 19.21
C SER A 639 -40.50 -24.24 20.01
N ALA A 640 -41.40 -25.14 19.62
CA ALA A 640 -42.67 -25.34 20.31
C ALA A 640 -42.96 -26.83 20.49
N ASN A 641 -43.63 -27.17 21.58
CA ASN A 641 -44.00 -28.53 21.93
C ASN A 641 -45.41 -28.59 22.49
N ALA A 642 -46.22 -29.49 21.93
CA ALA A 642 -47.52 -29.89 22.44
C ALA A 642 -47.78 -31.35 22.05
N LYS A 643 -48.44 -32.12 22.92
CA LYS A 643 -48.71 -33.54 22.70
C LYS A 643 -49.53 -33.74 21.42
N GLY A 644 -49.03 -34.57 20.50
CA GLY A 644 -49.74 -34.95 19.27
C GLY A 644 -49.59 -33.96 18.12
N TYR A 645 -48.74 -32.94 18.24
CA TYR A 645 -48.47 -31.95 17.20
C TYR A 645 -46.97 -31.84 16.90
N THR A 646 -46.64 -31.53 15.65
CA THR A 646 -45.32 -31.11 15.21
C THR A 646 -45.31 -29.61 14.90
N PHE A 647 -44.15 -28.98 15.11
CA PHE A 647 -43.91 -27.57 14.88
C PHE A 647 -42.61 -27.42 14.11
N ALA A 648 -42.53 -26.45 13.21
CA ALA A 648 -41.27 -26.05 12.61
C ALA A 648 -40.50 -25.14 13.57
N SER A 649 -39.24 -25.46 13.87
CA SER A 649 -38.35 -24.51 14.53
C SER A 649 -38.07 -23.33 13.61
N ARG A 650 -37.98 -22.13 14.17
CA ARG A 650 -37.69 -20.91 13.41
C ARG A 650 -36.51 -20.17 14.04
N ILE A 651 -35.79 -19.44 13.21
CA ILE A 651 -34.73 -18.53 13.63
C ILE A 651 -35.33 -17.12 13.67
N LEU A 652 -35.13 -16.40 14.76
CA LEU A 652 -35.64 -15.05 15.00
C LEU A 652 -34.46 -14.12 15.29
N THR A 653 -34.24 -13.12 14.45
CA THR A 653 -33.32 -12.02 14.76
C THR A 653 -34.12 -10.91 15.42
N VAL A 654 -33.70 -10.50 16.63
CA VAL A 654 -34.43 -9.54 17.45
C VAL A 654 -33.69 -8.20 17.39
N ASP A 655 -34.06 -7.34 16.44
CA ASP A 655 -33.52 -5.98 16.33
C ASP A 655 -34.40 -4.94 17.08
N ASP A 656 -35.68 -5.25 17.35
CA ASP A 656 -36.65 -4.48 18.16
C ASP A 656 -37.80 -5.41 18.65
N GLU A 657 -38.86 -4.88 19.27
CA GLU A 657 -40.06 -5.65 19.67
C GLU A 657 -40.68 -6.38 18.47
N LEU A 658 -40.85 -7.71 18.62
CA LEU A 658 -41.57 -8.52 17.65
C LEU A 658 -43.00 -8.73 18.14
N ALA A 659 -43.94 -7.96 17.63
CA ALA A 659 -45.37 -8.24 17.76
C ALA A 659 -45.84 -9.05 16.54
N ASP A 660 -46.70 -10.05 16.73
CA ASP A 660 -47.35 -10.84 15.67
C ASP A 660 -46.59 -12.07 15.11
N LEU A 661 -45.69 -12.67 15.90
CA LEU A 661 -45.08 -13.94 15.51
C LEU A 661 -46.12 -15.08 15.49
N GLU A 662 -46.37 -15.68 14.32
CA GLU A 662 -47.26 -16.84 14.19
C GLU A 662 -46.49 -18.18 14.22
N ILE A 663 -46.95 -19.11 15.06
CA ILE A 663 -46.43 -20.48 15.18
C ILE A 663 -47.53 -21.46 14.79
N ILE A 664 -47.29 -22.23 13.72
CA ILE A 664 -48.27 -23.19 13.19
C ILE A 664 -47.96 -24.61 13.70
N ALA A 665 -48.97 -25.24 14.30
CA ALA A 665 -48.94 -26.63 14.73
C ALA A 665 -49.58 -27.54 13.68
N VAL A 666 -48.90 -28.63 13.33
CA VAL A 666 -49.42 -29.65 12.42
C VAL A 666 -49.74 -30.91 13.23
N PRO A 667 -50.96 -31.45 13.19
CA PRO A 667 -51.28 -32.71 13.87
C PRO A 667 -50.38 -33.86 13.39
N GLN A 668 -49.89 -34.68 14.31
CA GLN A 668 -49.17 -35.91 13.97
C GLN A 668 -50.11 -36.94 13.33
N VAL A 669 -49.57 -37.77 12.44
CA VAL A 669 -50.34 -38.81 11.75
C VAL A 669 -51.05 -39.71 12.76
N GLY A 670 -52.38 -39.81 12.66
CA GLY A 670 -53.22 -40.61 13.55
C GLY A 670 -53.67 -39.92 14.85
N TYR A 671 -53.23 -38.67 15.10
CA TYR A 671 -53.68 -37.90 16.26
C TYR A 671 -55.02 -37.20 15.97
N GLN A 672 -56.04 -37.49 16.79
CA GLN A 672 -57.31 -36.76 16.82
C GLN A 672 -57.32 -35.87 18.07
N PRO A 673 -57.41 -34.54 17.93
CA PRO A 673 -57.51 -33.67 19.09
C PRO A 673 -58.78 -33.99 19.88
N PRO A 674 -58.74 -33.90 21.22
CA PRO A 674 -59.96 -34.01 22.01
C PRO A 674 -60.93 -32.89 21.59
N THR A 675 -62.09 -33.26 21.04
CA THR A 675 -63.15 -32.31 20.70
C THR A 675 -63.64 -31.62 21.96
N SER A 676 -63.72 -30.30 21.92
CA SER A 676 -64.12 -29.49 23.08
C SER A 676 -65.55 -29.82 23.53
N ARG A 677 -65.67 -30.14 24.84
CA ARG A 677 -66.88 -30.27 25.67
C ARG A 677 -67.72 -31.55 25.48
N ASP A 678 -67.33 -32.58 26.22
CA ASP A 678 -68.31 -33.47 26.85
C ASP A 678 -68.30 -33.18 28.36
N SER A 679 -69.22 -32.31 28.77
CA SER A 679 -69.47 -31.97 30.17
C SER A 679 -70.17 -33.15 30.85
N LYS A 680 -69.41 -34.08 31.44
CA LYS A 680 -69.87 -34.96 32.54
C LYS A 680 -68.73 -35.86 33.02
N ARG A 681 -67.98 -35.40 34.03
CA ARG A 681 -67.43 -36.29 35.07
C ARG A 681 -67.49 -35.60 36.44
N SER A 682 -68.60 -35.89 37.10
CA SER A 682 -68.67 -36.44 38.47
C SER A 682 -67.79 -35.79 39.53
N PHE A 683 -68.43 -34.98 40.37
CA PHE A 683 -68.00 -34.70 41.73
C PHE A 683 -67.83 -36.00 42.50
N ILE A 684 -66.59 -36.33 42.88
CA ILE A 684 -66.32 -37.18 44.04
C ILE A 684 -65.43 -36.37 44.98
N LYS A 685 -66.06 -35.85 46.03
CA LYS A 685 -65.40 -35.35 47.25
C LYS A 685 -64.56 -36.48 47.84
N MET A 686 -63.25 -36.28 47.94
CA MET A 686 -62.47 -36.86 49.05
C MET A 686 -62.12 -35.73 50.01
N VAL A 687 -62.81 -35.77 51.14
CA VAL A 687 -62.49 -35.04 52.36
C VAL A 687 -61.16 -35.58 52.89
N LYS A 688 -60.14 -34.73 52.98
CA LYS A 688 -59.03 -34.91 53.93
C LYS A 688 -59.15 -33.81 54.99
N THR A 689 -59.61 -34.23 56.16
CA THR A 689 -59.55 -33.47 57.41
C THR A 689 -58.11 -33.37 57.88
N HIS A 690 -57.61 -32.14 58.07
CA HIS A 690 -56.48 -31.86 58.95
C HIS A 690 -57.03 -31.22 60.24
N PRO A 691 -56.69 -31.72 61.44
CA PRO A 691 -57.08 -31.07 62.67
C PRO A 691 -56.21 -29.83 62.92
N VAL A 692 -56.88 -28.77 63.34
CA VAL A 692 -56.33 -27.52 63.86
C VAL A 692 -55.67 -27.80 65.21
N GLN A 693 -54.41 -27.38 65.37
CA GLN A 693 -53.84 -27.10 66.68
C GLN A 693 -53.89 -25.58 66.91
N SER A 694 -54.68 -25.19 67.91
CA SER A 694 -54.68 -23.88 68.54
C SER A 694 -53.70 -23.89 69.73
N GLY A 695 -53.03 -22.78 69.98
CA GLY A 695 -52.58 -22.44 71.33
C GLY A 695 -51.24 -21.69 71.40
N GLN A 696 -51.32 -20.40 71.71
CA GLN A 696 -50.21 -19.62 72.28
C GLN A 696 -49.78 -20.19 73.64
N LEU A 697 -48.49 -20.42 73.83
CA LEU A 697 -47.60 -19.82 74.85
C LEU A 697 -46.19 -20.37 74.67
#